data_AF-A0A1Q4UPU2-F1
#
_entry.id   AF-A0A1Q4UPU2-F1
#
_cell.length_a   1.000
_cell.length_b   1.000
_cell.length_c   1.000
_cell.angle_alpha   90.00
_cell.angle_beta   90.00
_cell.angle_gamma   90.00
#
_symmetry.space_group_name_H-M   'P 1'
#
loop_
_entity.id
_entity.type
_entity.pdbx_description
1 polymer ?
#
loop_
_entity_poly.entity_id
_entity_poly.type
_entity_poly.pdbx_seq_one_letter_code
_entity_poly.pdbx_strand_id
1 'polypeptide(L)'
;MRIIKPYGRSHVEGVATQEPRRKLRLNSSPDISRDIPGFAQSHDALIIAQWISAIDKIATKPKPDKKPTQAQINLRTTLGDAAWQHVMAENLLPAATDPAIREKLHLIWQSKIAPWGTARPQAEKDGKPTPKGGWYERFCGVLSPEAITQNVARQIAKDIYDHLHVAAKRKGREPAKQGESSNKPGKFKPDRKRGLIEERAESIAKNALRPGSHAPCPWGPDDQATYEQAGDVAGQIYAAARDCLEEKKRRSGNRNTSSVQYLPRDLAAKILYAQYGRVFGPDTTIKAALDEQPSLFALHKAIKDCYHRLINDARKRDILRILPRNMAALFRLVRAQYDNRDINALIRLGKVIHYHASEQGKSEHHGIRDYWPSQQDIQNSRFWGSDGQADIKRHEAFSRIWRHIIALASRTLHDWADPHSQKFSGENDDILLLAKDAIEDDVFKAGHYERKCDVLFGAQASLFCGAEDFEKAILKQAITGTGNLRNATFHFKGKVRFEKELQELTKDVPVEVQSAIAALWQKDAEGRTRQIAETLQAVLAGHFLTEEQNRHIFAALTAAMAQPGDVPLPRLRRVLARHDSICQRGRILPLSPCPDRAKLEESPALTCQYTVLKMLYDGPFRAWLAQQNSTILNHYIDSTIARTDKAARDMNGRKLAQAEKDLITSRAADLPRLSVDEKMGDFLARLTAATATEMRVQRGYQSDGENAQKQAAFIGQFECDVIGRAFADFLNQSGFDFVLKLKADTPQPDAAQCDVTALIAPDDISVSPPQAWQQVLYFILHLVPVDDASHLLHQIRKWQVLEGKEKPAQIAHDVQSVLMLYLDMHDAKFTGGAALHGIEKFAEFFAHAADFRAVFPPQSLQDQDRSIPRRGLREIVRFGHLPLLQHMSGTVQITHDNVVAWQAARTAGATGMSPIARRQKQREELHALAVERTARFRNADLQNYMHALVDVIKHRQLSAQVTLSDQVRLHRLMMGVLGRLVDYAGLWERDLYFVVLALLYHHGATPDDVFKGQGKKNLADGQVVAALKPKNRKAAAPVGVFDDLDHYGIYQDDRQSIRNGLSHFNMLRGGKAPDLSHWVNQTRSLVAHDRKLKNAVAKSVIEMLAREGFDLDWGIQTDRGQHILSHGKIRTRQAQHFQKSRLHIVKKSAKPDKNDTVKIRENLHGDAMVERVVQLFAAQVQKRYDITVEKRLDHLFLKPQDQKGKNGIHTHNGWSKTEKKRRPSRENRKGNHEN
;
A
#
# COMPACT_ATOMS: atom_id res chain seq x y z
N MET A 1 -12.16 19.68 8.90
CA MET A 1 -10.97 18.80 8.97
C MET A 1 -9.88 19.06 7.92
N ARG A 2 -10.16 19.39 6.65
CA ARG A 2 -9.11 19.56 5.62
C ARG A 2 -8.18 20.77 5.84
N ILE A 3 -8.64 21.75 6.60
CA ILE A 3 -7.95 23.03 6.86
C ILE A 3 -6.83 22.88 7.90
N ILE A 4 -6.97 21.98 8.88
CA ILE A 4 -6.08 21.92 10.04
C ILE A 4 -5.08 20.76 9.97
N LYS A 5 -5.43 19.67 9.26
CA LYS A 5 -4.60 18.46 9.13
C LYS A 5 -3.16 18.68 8.62
N PRO A 6 -2.88 19.63 7.72
CA PRO A 6 -1.49 19.90 7.32
C PRO A 6 -0.62 20.38 8.48
N TYR A 7 -1.23 21.00 9.49
CA TYR A 7 -0.54 21.71 10.57
C TYR A 7 -0.43 20.90 11.87
N GLY A 8 -1.17 19.79 12.02
CA GLY A 8 -1.17 19.02 13.27
C GLY A 8 -2.23 17.92 13.40
N ARG A 9 -2.31 17.31 14.59
CA ARG A 9 -3.28 16.27 14.98
C ARG A 9 -4.27 16.80 16.01
N SER A 10 -5.49 16.28 16.03
CA SER A 10 -6.50 16.71 17.02
C SER A 10 -6.52 15.77 18.22
N HIS A 11 -6.38 16.29 19.44
CA HIS A 11 -6.65 15.52 20.66
C HIS A 11 -7.86 16.11 21.38
N VAL A 12 -8.49 15.30 22.22
CA VAL A 12 -9.57 15.74 23.10
C VAL A 12 -8.94 16.01 24.46
N GLU A 13 -9.12 17.21 24.99
CA GLU A 13 -8.70 17.57 26.34
C GLU A 13 -9.97 17.86 27.15
N GLY A 14 -10.08 17.25 28.32
CA GLY A 14 -11.19 17.42 29.23
C GLY A 14 -10.80 16.92 30.62
N VAL A 15 -10.91 17.80 31.61
CA VAL A 15 -11.01 17.43 33.01
C VAL A 15 -12.43 16.89 33.23
N ALA A 16 -12.63 15.94 34.15
CA ALA A 16 -13.92 15.27 34.40
C ALA A 16 -15.14 16.21 34.61
N THR A 17 -14.90 17.51 34.83
CA THR A 17 -15.89 18.55 35.13
C THR A 17 -16.19 19.51 33.97
N GLN A 18 -15.52 19.42 32.81
CA GLN A 18 -15.77 20.30 31.66
C GLN A 18 -16.13 19.52 30.39
N GLU A 19 -16.99 20.11 29.54
CA GLU A 19 -17.31 19.50 28.23
C GLU A 19 -16.01 19.23 27.45
N PRO A 20 -15.78 17.98 26.98
CA PRO A 20 -14.56 17.63 26.26
C PRO A 20 -14.41 18.47 25.00
N ARG A 21 -13.32 19.25 24.91
CA ARG A 21 -13.01 20.10 23.76
C ARG A 21 -11.84 19.53 22.97
N ARG A 22 -11.94 19.58 21.65
CA ARG A 22 -10.80 19.21 20.79
C ARG A 22 -9.82 20.36 20.63
N LYS A 23 -8.55 20.10 20.88
CA LYS A 23 -7.43 21.00 20.58
C LYS A 23 -6.56 20.44 19.45
N LEU A 24 -5.77 21.30 18.83
CA LEU A 24 -4.79 20.98 17.81
C LEU A 24 -3.40 20.84 18.45
N ARG A 25 -2.82 19.65 18.36
CA ARG A 25 -1.39 19.43 18.58
C ARG A 25 -0.63 19.73 17.28
N LEU A 26 0.25 20.71 17.29
CA LEU A 26 1.02 21.09 16.10
C LEU A 26 2.10 20.06 15.77
N ASN A 27 2.46 19.92 14.49
CA ASN A 27 3.58 19.06 14.07
C ASN A 27 4.97 19.70 14.33
N SER A 28 5.06 20.65 15.26
CA SER A 28 6.28 21.37 15.64
C SER A 28 6.89 20.79 16.92
N SER A 29 8.19 21.00 17.14
CA SER A 29 8.86 20.73 18.42
C SER A 29 9.15 22.06 19.13
N PRO A 30 8.78 22.24 20.42
CA PRO A 30 8.02 21.29 21.24
C PRO A 30 6.57 21.14 20.76
N ASP A 31 5.94 20.06 21.21
CA ASP A 31 4.60 19.65 20.82
C ASP A 31 3.55 20.57 21.48
N ILE A 32 3.22 21.67 20.78
CA ILE A 32 2.34 22.72 21.31
C ILE A 32 0.87 22.38 21.02
N SER A 33 0.07 22.30 22.08
CA SER A 33 -1.38 22.27 22.01
C SER A 33 -1.93 23.68 21.82
N ARG A 34 -2.79 23.88 20.82
CA ARG A 34 -3.51 25.14 20.58
C ARG A 34 -5.00 24.90 20.42
N ASP A 35 -5.79 25.87 20.86
CA ASP A 35 -7.20 25.93 20.52
C ASP A 35 -7.39 26.06 18.99
N ILE A 36 -8.36 25.31 18.44
CA ILE A 36 -8.57 25.22 17.00
C ILE A 36 -9.04 26.57 16.41
N PRO A 37 -10.07 27.23 16.99
CA PRO A 37 -10.42 28.62 16.64
C PRO A 37 -9.23 29.58 16.69
N GLY A 38 -8.50 29.62 17.81
CA GLY A 38 -7.35 30.52 17.97
C GLY A 38 -6.25 30.30 16.92
N PHE A 39 -5.94 29.04 16.60
CA PHE A 39 -4.96 28.70 15.55
C PHE A 39 -5.45 29.12 14.15
N ALA A 40 -6.74 28.91 13.85
CA ALA A 40 -7.31 29.23 12.55
C ALA A 40 -7.33 30.73 12.24
N GLN A 41 -7.26 31.58 13.28
CA GLN A 41 -7.28 33.04 13.20
C GLN A 41 -5.89 33.68 13.28
N SER A 42 -4.84 32.94 13.65
CA SER A 42 -3.49 33.49 13.88
C SER A 42 -2.40 32.92 12.96
N HIS A 43 -2.70 31.90 12.15
CA HIS A 43 -1.70 31.27 11.27
C HIS A 43 -1.72 31.87 9.85
N ASP A 44 -0.69 32.63 9.48
CA ASP A 44 -0.62 33.43 8.23
C ASP A 44 -0.98 32.66 6.97
N ALA A 45 -0.33 31.51 6.73
CA ALA A 45 -0.56 30.73 5.52
C ALA A 45 -2.01 30.19 5.42
N LEU A 46 -2.65 29.97 6.57
CA LEU A 46 -4.00 29.46 6.65
C LEU A 46 -5.02 30.56 6.34
N ILE A 47 -4.76 31.76 6.87
CA ILE A 47 -5.55 32.97 6.60
C ILE A 47 -5.49 33.29 5.11
N ILE A 48 -4.28 33.34 4.52
CA ILE A 48 -4.10 33.50 3.07
C ILE A 48 -4.90 32.44 2.30
N ALA A 49 -4.80 31.16 2.67
CA ALA A 49 -5.52 30.09 1.99
C ALA A 49 -7.06 30.24 2.08
N GLN A 50 -7.58 30.72 3.22
CA GLN A 50 -9.02 30.96 3.42
C GLN A 50 -9.52 32.12 2.56
N TRP A 51 -8.78 33.22 2.53
CA TRP A 51 -9.07 34.39 1.70
C TRP A 51 -9.03 34.07 0.21
N ILE A 52 -7.97 33.40 -0.26
CA ILE A 52 -7.87 32.90 -1.64
C ILE A 52 -9.05 31.96 -1.97
N SER A 53 -9.46 31.11 -1.04
CA SER A 53 -10.61 30.21 -1.25
C SER A 53 -11.94 30.98 -1.39
N ALA A 54 -12.11 32.09 -0.68
CA ALA A 54 -13.27 32.98 -0.85
C ALA A 54 -13.25 33.66 -2.22
N ILE A 55 -12.10 34.21 -2.61
CA ILE A 55 -11.89 34.82 -3.93
C ILE A 55 -12.13 33.81 -5.04
N ASP A 56 -11.65 32.57 -4.94
CA ASP A 56 -11.87 31.52 -5.94
C ASP A 56 -13.35 31.13 -6.13
N LYS A 57 -14.19 31.36 -5.11
CA LYS A 57 -15.64 31.16 -5.21
C LYS A 57 -16.35 32.35 -5.84
N ILE A 58 -15.78 33.55 -5.74
CA ILE A 58 -16.31 34.79 -6.31
C ILE A 58 -15.84 34.95 -7.76
N ALA A 59 -14.58 34.68 -8.05
CA ALA A 59 -13.95 34.83 -9.36
C ALA A 59 -13.25 33.53 -9.79
N THR A 60 -13.65 32.95 -10.93
CA THR A 60 -13.15 31.64 -11.38
C THR A 60 -11.71 31.68 -11.86
N LYS A 61 -10.97 30.60 -11.62
CA LYS A 61 -9.66 30.34 -12.25
C LYS A 61 -9.84 29.76 -13.67
N PRO A 62 -8.90 30.02 -14.61
CA PRO A 62 -8.87 29.30 -15.88
C PRO A 62 -8.64 27.80 -15.65
N LYS A 63 -9.12 26.96 -16.57
CA LYS A 63 -8.83 25.53 -16.54
C LYS A 63 -7.33 25.31 -16.83
N PRO A 64 -6.68 24.24 -16.32
CA PRO A 64 -5.24 24.03 -16.47
C PRO A 64 -4.73 24.01 -17.92
N ASP A 65 -5.60 23.66 -18.87
CA ASP A 65 -5.36 23.57 -20.30
C ASP A 65 -5.70 24.85 -21.08
N LYS A 66 -6.21 25.90 -20.41
CA LYS A 66 -6.71 27.13 -21.04
C LYS A 66 -6.01 28.37 -20.51
N LYS A 67 -5.82 29.36 -21.38
CA LYS A 67 -5.31 30.68 -21.01
C LYS A 67 -6.41 31.51 -20.32
N PRO A 68 -6.07 32.42 -19.39
CA PRO A 68 -7.05 33.33 -18.78
C PRO A 68 -7.61 34.32 -19.81
N THR A 69 -8.85 34.76 -19.61
CA THR A 69 -9.41 35.93 -20.34
C THR A 69 -9.02 37.23 -19.66
N GLN A 70 -9.03 38.36 -20.38
CA GLN A 70 -8.70 39.66 -19.78
C GLN A 70 -9.66 40.01 -18.63
N ALA A 71 -10.96 39.71 -18.78
CA ALA A 71 -11.95 39.90 -17.72
C ALA A 71 -11.66 39.06 -16.46
N GLN A 72 -11.16 37.83 -16.62
CA GLN A 72 -10.73 37.00 -15.48
C GLN A 72 -9.49 37.55 -14.79
N ILE A 73 -8.53 38.07 -15.56
CA ILE A 73 -7.31 38.69 -15.03
C ILE A 73 -7.70 39.93 -14.21
N ASN A 74 -8.40 40.87 -14.84
CA ASN A 74 -8.77 42.14 -14.20
C ASN A 74 -9.56 41.89 -12.92
N LEU A 75 -10.65 41.11 -12.99
CA LEU A 75 -11.48 40.84 -11.81
C LEU A 75 -10.70 40.22 -10.66
N ARG A 76 -9.81 39.25 -10.94
CA ARG A 76 -9.04 38.57 -9.89
C ARG A 76 -7.94 39.45 -9.31
N THR A 77 -7.23 40.21 -10.14
CA THR A 77 -6.21 41.14 -9.68
C THR A 77 -6.84 42.25 -8.83
N THR A 78 -7.88 42.93 -9.32
CA THR A 78 -8.56 43.99 -8.59
C THR A 78 -9.12 43.51 -7.25
N LEU A 79 -9.79 42.34 -7.21
CA LEU A 79 -10.26 41.76 -5.95
C LEU A 79 -9.11 41.30 -5.04
N GLY A 80 -8.05 40.75 -5.62
CA GLY A 80 -6.87 40.28 -4.89
C GLY A 80 -6.11 41.41 -4.22
N ASP A 81 -5.93 42.54 -4.90
CA ASP A 81 -5.21 43.71 -4.39
C ASP A 81 -6.02 44.38 -3.27
N ALA A 82 -7.34 44.56 -3.48
CA ALA A 82 -8.22 45.12 -2.46
C ALA A 82 -8.30 44.23 -1.20
N ALA A 83 -8.36 42.91 -1.38
CA ALA A 83 -8.35 41.96 -0.28
C ALA A 83 -7.02 41.92 0.46
N TRP A 84 -5.87 42.00 -0.24
CA TRP A 84 -4.56 42.09 0.41
C TRP A 84 -4.43 43.36 1.25
N GLN A 85 -4.82 44.51 0.71
CA GLN A 85 -4.84 45.78 1.44
C GLN A 85 -5.68 45.68 2.72
N HIS A 86 -6.85 45.06 2.64
CA HIS A 86 -7.73 44.88 3.79
C HIS A 86 -7.15 43.91 4.83
N VAL A 87 -6.58 42.77 4.40
CA VAL A 87 -5.90 41.81 5.29
C VAL A 87 -4.77 42.46 6.09
N MET A 88 -4.00 43.35 5.45
CA MET A 88 -2.92 44.09 6.10
C MET A 88 -3.45 45.19 7.03
N ALA A 89 -4.51 45.91 6.64
CA ALA A 89 -5.11 46.96 7.45
C ALA A 89 -5.71 46.42 8.77
N GLU A 90 -6.33 45.24 8.71
CA GLU A 90 -6.90 44.54 9.87
C GLU A 90 -5.85 43.75 10.68
N ASN A 91 -4.56 43.85 10.34
CA ASN A 91 -3.44 43.15 10.99
C ASN A 91 -3.65 41.63 11.14
N LEU A 92 -4.26 40.98 10.14
CA LEU A 92 -4.61 39.56 10.22
C LEU A 92 -3.41 38.62 10.02
N LEU A 93 -2.22 39.14 9.69
CA LEU A 93 -1.02 38.33 9.46
C LEU A 93 0.07 38.69 10.50
N PRO A 94 0.11 38.02 11.68
CA PRO A 94 1.03 38.38 12.76
C PRO A 94 2.51 38.42 12.35
N ALA A 95 2.97 37.51 11.49
CA ALA A 95 4.38 37.50 11.07
C ALA A 95 4.71 38.54 9.99
N ALA A 96 3.72 39.22 9.42
CA ALA A 96 3.93 40.29 8.43
C ALA A 96 4.39 41.63 9.05
N THR A 97 4.62 41.64 10.37
CA THR A 97 5.32 42.72 11.09
C THR A 97 6.79 42.81 10.66
N ASP A 98 7.42 41.68 10.31
CA ASP A 98 8.73 41.63 9.66
C ASP A 98 8.58 41.97 8.16
N PRO A 99 9.25 43.02 7.65
CA PRO A 99 9.19 43.42 6.24
C PRO A 99 9.58 42.30 5.24
N ALA A 100 10.56 41.46 5.58
CA ALA A 100 11.00 40.37 4.71
C ALA A 100 9.96 39.25 4.63
N ILE A 101 9.32 38.92 5.75
CA ILE A 101 8.23 37.95 5.79
C ILE A 101 6.99 38.51 5.07
N ARG A 102 6.68 39.79 5.26
CA ARG A 102 5.59 40.49 4.57
C ARG A 102 5.75 40.42 3.06
N GLU A 103 6.93 40.71 2.54
CA GLU A 103 7.22 40.63 1.10
C GLU A 103 7.04 39.20 0.59
N LYS A 104 7.56 38.21 1.31
CA LYS A 104 7.39 36.78 0.98
C LYS A 104 5.92 36.37 0.96
N LEU A 105 5.13 36.77 1.96
CA LEU A 105 3.69 36.46 2.04
C LEU A 105 2.90 37.15 0.91
N HIS A 106 3.26 38.39 0.56
CA HIS A 106 2.66 39.13 -0.56
C HIS A 106 2.93 38.43 -1.90
N LEU A 107 4.16 37.97 -2.11
CA LEU A 107 4.52 37.23 -3.30
C LEU A 107 3.78 35.88 -3.39
N ILE A 108 3.64 35.16 -2.27
CA ILE A 108 2.79 33.96 -2.20
C ILE A 108 1.35 34.32 -2.58
N TRP A 109 0.80 35.41 -2.02
CA TRP A 109 -0.54 35.89 -2.33
C TRP A 109 -0.73 36.14 -3.83
N GLN A 110 0.17 36.93 -4.45
CA GLN A 110 0.12 37.24 -5.89
C GLN A 110 0.16 35.97 -6.75
N SER A 111 1.02 35.01 -6.41
CA SER A 111 1.11 33.72 -7.12
C SER A 111 -0.21 32.92 -7.08
N LYS A 112 -1.03 33.10 -6.05
CA LYS A 112 -2.33 32.40 -5.89
C LYS A 112 -3.49 33.15 -6.52
N ILE A 113 -3.44 34.49 -6.53
CA ILE A 113 -4.41 35.34 -7.21
C ILE A 113 -4.28 35.19 -8.73
N ALA A 114 -3.05 35.28 -9.24
CA ALA A 114 -2.71 35.22 -10.65
C ALA A 114 -1.73 34.07 -10.97
N PRO A 115 -2.14 32.79 -10.82
CA PRO A 115 -1.27 31.62 -11.04
C PRO A 115 -0.77 31.45 -12.48
N TRP A 116 -1.21 32.30 -13.41
CA TRP A 116 -0.83 32.29 -14.83
C TRP A 116 0.34 33.23 -15.16
N GLY A 117 0.85 34.02 -14.20
CA GLY A 117 1.99 34.92 -14.41
C GLY A 117 1.79 35.92 -15.57
N THR A 118 2.81 36.14 -16.38
CA THR A 118 2.82 37.06 -17.55
C THR A 118 2.16 36.49 -18.81
N ALA A 119 1.38 35.41 -18.70
CA ALA A 119 0.75 34.78 -19.84
C ALA A 119 -0.18 35.76 -20.58
N ARG A 120 0.01 35.90 -21.89
CA ARG A 120 -0.85 36.74 -22.74
C ARG A 120 -2.30 36.25 -22.68
N PRO A 121 -3.29 37.16 -22.55
CA PRO A 121 -4.70 36.82 -22.51
C PRO A 121 -5.12 36.03 -23.77
N GLN A 122 -6.08 35.13 -23.63
CA GLN A 122 -6.69 34.51 -24.80
C GLN A 122 -7.56 35.54 -25.54
N ALA A 123 -7.44 35.63 -26.87
CA ALA A 123 -8.36 36.39 -27.71
C ALA A 123 -9.79 35.84 -27.56
N GLU A 124 -10.77 36.73 -27.41
CA GLU A 124 -12.18 36.35 -27.21
C GLU A 124 -12.70 35.61 -28.46
N LYS A 125 -13.04 34.33 -28.33
CA LYS A 125 -13.82 33.56 -29.31
C LYS A 125 -15.07 33.01 -28.63
N ASP A 126 -16.14 32.82 -29.41
CA ASP A 126 -17.46 32.43 -28.92
C ASP A 126 -17.46 31.13 -28.09
N GLY A 127 -18.17 31.17 -26.94
CA GLY A 127 -18.20 30.11 -25.92
C GLY A 127 -17.45 30.43 -24.61
N LYS A 128 -17.49 31.70 -24.16
CA LYS A 128 -16.73 32.29 -23.03
C LYS A 128 -16.77 31.45 -21.73
N PRO A 129 -15.62 31.19 -21.08
CA PRO A 129 -15.60 30.88 -19.65
C PRO A 129 -16.01 32.15 -18.88
N THR A 130 -17.08 32.07 -18.10
CA THR A 130 -17.53 33.19 -17.26
C THR A 130 -16.47 33.51 -16.19
N PRO A 131 -16.07 34.78 -15.98
CA PRO A 131 -15.20 35.16 -14.87
C PRO A 131 -15.88 35.05 -13.50
N LYS A 132 -17.22 34.95 -13.49
CA LYS A 132 -18.06 34.86 -12.29
C LYS A 132 -18.00 33.45 -11.69
N GLY A 133 -17.59 33.39 -10.44
CA GLY A 133 -17.67 32.19 -9.60
C GLY A 133 -19.05 31.98 -9.01
N GLY A 134 -19.27 30.82 -8.39
CA GLY A 134 -20.56 30.44 -7.85
C GLY A 134 -21.05 31.23 -6.63
N TRP A 135 -20.27 32.19 -6.11
CA TRP A 135 -20.66 33.14 -5.06
C TRP A 135 -20.67 34.59 -5.53
N TYR A 136 -20.36 34.84 -6.82
CA TYR A 136 -20.24 36.19 -7.37
C TYR A 136 -21.45 37.07 -7.03
N GLU A 137 -22.66 36.61 -7.31
CA GLU A 137 -23.90 37.37 -7.06
C GLU A 137 -24.12 37.73 -5.58
N ARG A 138 -23.64 36.91 -4.63
CA ARG A 138 -23.80 37.18 -3.19
C ARG A 138 -22.88 38.30 -2.70
N PHE A 139 -21.72 38.47 -3.32
CA PHE A 139 -20.72 39.47 -2.93
C PHE A 139 -20.73 40.70 -3.83
N CYS A 140 -21.07 40.53 -5.11
CA CYS A 140 -21.01 41.56 -6.13
C CYS A 140 -22.40 42.01 -6.61
N GLY A 141 -23.48 41.35 -6.17
CA GLY A 141 -24.84 41.64 -6.62
C GLY A 141 -25.05 41.40 -8.11
N VAL A 142 -25.74 42.32 -8.77
CA VAL A 142 -26.03 42.29 -10.23
C VAL A 142 -24.93 42.91 -11.08
N LEU A 143 -23.84 43.41 -10.47
CA LEU A 143 -22.77 44.10 -11.20
C LEU A 143 -22.11 43.19 -12.25
N SER A 144 -21.65 43.79 -13.34
CA SER A 144 -20.78 43.12 -14.29
C SER A 144 -19.34 43.03 -13.75
N PRO A 145 -18.54 42.04 -14.16
CA PRO A 145 -17.13 41.93 -13.78
C PRO A 145 -16.33 43.20 -14.09
N GLU A 146 -16.67 43.89 -15.17
CA GLU A 146 -16.02 45.12 -15.64
C GLU A 146 -16.40 46.33 -14.80
N ALA A 147 -17.56 46.30 -14.12
CA ALA A 147 -18.02 47.37 -13.22
C ALA A 147 -17.40 47.28 -11.81
N ILE A 148 -16.60 46.25 -11.52
CA ILE A 148 -15.90 46.10 -10.24
C ILE A 148 -14.66 47.01 -10.24
N THR A 149 -14.86 48.28 -9.86
CA THR A 149 -13.78 49.25 -9.65
C THR A 149 -13.02 48.96 -8.35
N GLN A 150 -11.88 49.62 -8.14
CA GLN A 150 -11.09 49.46 -6.91
C GLN A 150 -11.90 49.77 -5.63
N ASN A 151 -12.79 50.77 -5.67
CA ASN A 151 -13.64 51.12 -4.52
C ASN A 151 -14.69 50.03 -4.24
N VAL A 152 -15.31 49.47 -5.29
CA VAL A 152 -16.24 48.35 -5.15
C VAL A 152 -15.50 47.10 -4.66
N ALA A 153 -14.28 46.86 -5.14
CA ALA A 153 -13.44 45.75 -4.69
C ALA A 153 -13.04 45.86 -3.22
N ARG A 154 -12.78 47.08 -2.70
CA ARG A 154 -12.55 47.32 -1.26
C ARG A 154 -13.79 46.95 -0.42
N GLN A 155 -14.98 47.31 -0.90
CA GLN A 155 -16.22 46.90 -0.22
C GLN A 155 -16.40 45.39 -0.28
N ILE A 156 -16.11 44.74 -1.41
CA ILE A 156 -16.15 43.28 -1.53
C ILE A 156 -15.12 42.62 -0.60
N ALA A 157 -13.93 43.20 -0.44
CA ALA A 157 -12.92 42.71 0.49
C ALA A 157 -13.40 42.78 1.95
N LYS A 158 -14.04 43.90 2.35
CA LYS A 158 -14.70 44.01 3.65
C LYS A 158 -15.81 42.96 3.81
N ASP A 159 -16.63 42.77 2.78
CA ASP A 159 -17.68 41.75 2.79
C ASP A 159 -17.13 40.31 2.91
N ILE A 160 -15.94 40.04 2.35
CA ILE A 160 -15.20 38.77 2.52
C ILE A 160 -14.70 38.65 3.95
N TYR A 161 -14.13 39.72 4.52
CA TYR A 161 -13.75 39.76 5.93
C TYR A 161 -14.94 39.45 6.83
N ASP A 162 -16.07 40.13 6.63
CA ASP A 162 -17.30 39.90 7.38
C ASP A 162 -17.75 38.45 7.23
N HIS A 163 -17.72 37.90 6.01
CA HIS A 163 -18.05 36.49 5.78
C HIS A 163 -17.15 35.51 6.55
N LEU A 164 -15.85 35.79 6.63
CA LEU A 164 -14.86 34.91 7.22
C LEU A 164 -14.81 35.04 8.75
N HIS A 165 -14.90 36.25 9.28
CA HIS A 165 -14.62 36.58 10.68
C HIS A 165 -15.87 37.00 11.48
N VAL A 166 -16.86 37.66 10.86
CA VAL A 166 -18.00 38.28 11.58
C VAL A 166 -19.28 37.45 11.46
N ALA A 167 -19.82 37.27 10.24
CA ALA A 167 -21.09 36.63 9.95
C ALA A 167 -21.06 35.84 8.63
N ALA A 168 -21.14 34.50 8.70
CA ALA A 168 -21.02 33.65 7.52
C ALA A 168 -22.24 33.77 6.59
N LYS A 169 -22.04 34.47 5.47
CA LYS A 169 -22.96 34.50 4.33
C LYS A 169 -23.42 33.12 3.83
N ARG A 170 -24.71 32.98 3.46
CA ARG A 170 -25.30 31.73 2.92
C ARG A 170 -25.54 31.79 1.39
N LYS A 171 -25.27 30.68 0.69
CA LYS A 171 -25.52 30.54 -0.75
C LYS A 171 -26.96 30.08 -0.99
N GLY A 172 -27.81 31.00 -1.46
CA GLY A 172 -29.18 30.71 -1.87
C GLY A 172 -30.15 31.84 -1.51
N ARG A 173 -31.16 32.02 -2.37
CA ARG A 173 -32.31 32.90 -2.12
C ARG A 173 -33.41 32.11 -1.41
N GLU A 174 -34.23 32.77 -0.60
CA GLU A 174 -35.44 32.21 -0.04
C GLU A 174 -36.45 31.94 -1.17
N PRO A 175 -37.26 30.87 -1.08
CA PRO A 175 -38.37 30.67 -2.02
C PRO A 175 -39.32 31.87 -1.92
N ALA A 176 -39.83 32.34 -3.06
CA ALA A 176 -40.83 33.42 -3.08
C ALA A 176 -42.03 33.00 -2.23
N LYS A 177 -42.56 33.91 -1.40
CA LYS A 177 -43.78 33.63 -0.64
C LYS A 177 -44.93 33.46 -1.63
N GLN A 178 -45.86 32.54 -1.34
CA GLN A 178 -47.08 32.36 -2.14
C GLN A 178 -47.79 33.72 -2.27
N GLY A 179 -47.95 34.22 -3.50
CA GLY A 179 -48.54 35.53 -3.81
C GLY A 179 -47.55 36.62 -4.29
N GLU A 180 -46.23 36.42 -4.20
CA GLU A 180 -45.24 37.34 -4.76
C GLU A 180 -44.91 37.03 -6.23
N SER A 181 -44.84 38.07 -7.07
CA SER A 181 -44.47 37.97 -8.49
C SER A 181 -43.17 37.18 -8.71
N SER A 182 -43.21 36.20 -9.63
CA SER A 182 -42.08 35.34 -10.01
C SER A 182 -40.87 36.09 -10.60
N ASN A 183 -41.01 37.39 -10.89
CA ASN A 183 -39.96 38.21 -11.51
C ASN A 183 -39.09 38.99 -10.51
N LYS A 184 -39.39 38.98 -9.20
CA LYS A 184 -38.49 39.56 -8.19
C LYS A 184 -37.47 38.51 -7.74
N PRO A 185 -36.16 38.78 -7.84
CA PRO A 185 -35.16 37.82 -7.38
C PRO A 185 -35.23 37.72 -5.84
N GLY A 186 -35.66 36.56 -5.33
CA GLY A 186 -35.95 36.35 -3.91
C GLY A 186 -34.82 36.79 -2.96
N LYS A 187 -35.14 37.21 -1.72
CA LYS A 187 -34.11 37.68 -0.77
C LYS A 187 -33.08 36.58 -0.49
N PHE A 188 -31.81 36.95 -0.33
CA PHE A 188 -30.82 35.98 0.13
C PHE A 188 -31.16 35.50 1.53
N LYS A 189 -30.87 34.23 1.82
CA LYS A 189 -31.03 33.68 3.17
C LYS A 189 -30.26 34.52 4.19
N PRO A 190 -30.79 34.68 5.42
CA PRO A 190 -30.12 35.44 6.47
C PRO A 190 -28.75 34.85 6.80
N ASP A 191 -27.81 35.74 7.11
CA ASP A 191 -26.44 35.39 7.46
C ASP A 191 -26.41 34.67 8.82
N ARG A 192 -25.34 33.90 9.05
CA ARG A 192 -25.15 33.21 10.31
C ARG A 192 -24.62 34.18 11.37
N LYS A 193 -24.84 33.85 12.65
CA LYS A 193 -24.41 34.66 13.80
C LYS A 193 -22.89 34.75 14.00
N ARG A 194 -22.11 33.89 13.34
CA ARG A 194 -20.65 33.80 13.49
C ARG A 194 -19.98 33.73 12.12
N GLY A 195 -18.72 34.15 12.05
CA GLY A 195 -17.89 34.06 10.85
C GLY A 195 -17.64 32.62 10.41
N LEU A 196 -17.33 32.42 9.12
CA LEU A 196 -17.13 31.08 8.56
C LEU A 196 -15.96 30.32 9.20
N ILE A 197 -14.90 31.03 9.59
CA ILE A 197 -13.71 30.43 10.21
C ILE A 197 -14.08 29.88 11.59
N GLU A 198 -14.69 30.70 12.42
CA GLU A 198 -15.11 30.33 13.77
C GLU A 198 -16.14 29.19 13.72
N GLU A 199 -17.16 29.29 12.87
CA GLU A 199 -18.19 28.25 12.76
C GLU A 199 -17.59 26.90 12.34
N ARG A 200 -16.63 26.92 11.40
CA ARG A 200 -15.93 25.68 11.00
C ARG A 200 -15.00 25.17 12.07
N ALA A 201 -14.29 26.06 12.76
CA ALA A 201 -13.39 25.72 13.85
C ALA A 201 -14.16 25.08 15.01
N GLU A 202 -15.26 25.71 15.44
CA GLU A 202 -16.16 25.20 16.47
C GLU A 202 -16.84 23.89 16.05
N SER A 203 -17.30 23.79 14.79
CA SER A 203 -17.82 22.52 14.27
C SER A 203 -16.78 21.42 14.32
N ILE A 204 -15.50 21.71 14.03
CA ILE A 204 -14.42 20.73 14.14
C ILE A 204 -14.10 20.41 15.61
N ALA A 205 -14.15 21.42 16.48
CA ALA A 205 -13.91 21.30 17.92
C ALA A 205 -14.98 20.41 18.60
N LYS A 206 -16.25 20.59 18.22
CA LYS A 206 -17.41 19.85 18.75
C LYS A 206 -17.59 18.46 18.14
N ASN A 207 -17.11 18.22 16.91
CA ASN A 207 -17.25 16.93 16.22
C ASN A 207 -16.28 15.87 16.77
N ALA A 208 -16.29 15.60 18.07
CA ALA A 208 -15.71 14.39 18.64
C ALA A 208 -16.48 13.16 18.14
N LEU A 209 -15.80 12.02 17.93
CA LEU A 209 -16.53 10.77 17.81
C LEU A 209 -17.18 10.56 19.19
N ARG A 210 -18.51 10.53 19.24
CA ARG A 210 -19.24 10.24 20.48
C ARG A 210 -19.76 8.81 20.40
N PRO A 211 -20.03 8.14 21.54
CA PRO A 211 -20.82 6.93 21.53
C PRO A 211 -22.11 7.23 20.77
N GLY A 212 -22.32 6.54 19.64
CA GLY A 212 -23.63 6.58 19.00
C GLY A 212 -24.61 5.87 19.92
N SER A 213 -25.83 6.39 20.08
CA SER A 213 -26.89 5.58 20.66
C SER A 213 -27.11 4.40 19.70
N HIS A 214 -26.86 3.19 20.19
CA HIS A 214 -27.44 2.01 19.58
C HIS A 214 -28.95 2.19 19.69
N ALA A 215 -29.58 2.32 18.53
CA ALA A 215 -31.02 2.43 18.41
C ALA A 215 -31.40 1.36 17.39
N PRO A 216 -32.07 0.26 17.82
CA PRO A 216 -32.60 -0.71 16.88
C PRO A 216 -33.41 0.03 15.81
N CYS A 217 -33.48 -0.57 14.62
CA CYS A 217 -34.16 0.03 13.48
C CYS A 217 -35.53 0.60 13.92
N PRO A 218 -35.74 1.92 13.84
CA PRO A 218 -36.88 2.56 14.48
C PRO A 218 -38.19 2.35 13.71
N TRP A 219 -38.18 1.50 12.68
CA TRP A 219 -39.33 1.14 11.88
C TRP A 219 -39.43 -0.39 11.72
N GLY A 220 -40.65 -0.89 11.73
CA GLY A 220 -41.00 -2.30 11.62
C GLY A 220 -41.57 -2.70 10.25
N PRO A 221 -42.09 -3.94 10.14
CA PRO A 221 -42.82 -4.40 8.95
C PRO A 221 -44.08 -3.58 8.66
N ASP A 222 -44.78 -3.11 9.69
CA ASP A 222 -46.02 -2.33 9.54
C ASP A 222 -45.77 -0.96 8.91
N ASP A 223 -44.67 -0.29 9.28
CA ASP A 223 -44.24 0.95 8.63
C ASP A 223 -43.88 0.72 7.16
N GLN A 224 -43.27 -0.42 6.84
CA GLN A 224 -42.93 -0.79 5.46
C GLN A 224 -44.20 -1.04 4.64
N ALA A 225 -45.16 -1.77 5.19
CA ALA A 225 -46.45 -2.02 4.56
C ALA A 225 -47.20 -0.70 4.32
N THR A 226 -47.27 0.16 5.34
CA THR A 226 -47.90 1.50 5.24
C THR A 226 -47.23 2.35 4.16
N TYR A 227 -45.89 2.36 4.11
CA TYR A 227 -45.14 3.12 3.12
C TYR A 227 -45.32 2.57 1.69
N GLU A 228 -45.41 1.25 1.54
CA GLU A 228 -45.64 0.56 0.25
C GLU A 228 -47.06 0.76 -0.25
N GLN A 229 -48.08 0.75 0.63
CA GLN A 229 -49.48 1.05 0.30
C GLN A 229 -49.64 2.46 -0.29
N ALA A 230 -48.85 3.43 0.15
CA ALA A 230 -48.85 4.78 -0.43
C ALA A 230 -48.26 4.84 -1.87
N GLY A 231 -47.58 3.78 -2.33
CA GLY A 231 -47.19 3.55 -3.73
C GLY A 231 -45.75 3.07 -3.93
N ASP A 232 -45.48 2.40 -5.07
CA ASP A 232 -44.14 1.91 -5.44
C ASP A 232 -43.21 3.05 -5.91
N VAL A 233 -42.65 3.78 -4.95
CA VAL A 233 -41.69 4.86 -5.24
C VAL A 233 -40.43 4.34 -5.91
N ALA A 234 -40.04 3.10 -5.65
CA ALA A 234 -38.84 2.50 -6.23
C ALA A 234 -39.00 2.25 -7.73
N GLY A 235 -40.11 1.62 -8.13
CA GLY A 235 -40.50 1.44 -9.53
C GLY A 235 -40.65 2.77 -10.26
N GLN A 236 -41.30 3.76 -9.63
CA GLN A 236 -41.46 5.12 -10.18
C GLN A 236 -40.11 5.81 -10.45
N ILE A 237 -39.19 5.78 -9.48
CA ILE A 237 -37.84 6.37 -9.64
C ILE A 237 -37.05 5.62 -10.71
N TYR A 238 -37.15 4.29 -10.75
CA TYR A 238 -36.45 3.46 -11.74
C TYR A 238 -36.92 3.76 -13.17
N ALA A 239 -38.24 3.79 -13.38
CA ALA A 239 -38.85 4.13 -14.67
C ALA A 239 -38.46 5.54 -15.11
N ALA A 240 -38.65 6.55 -14.25
CA ALA A 240 -38.29 7.93 -14.54
C ALA A 240 -36.79 8.11 -14.83
N ALA A 241 -35.93 7.34 -14.15
CA ALA A 241 -34.50 7.31 -14.42
C ALA A 241 -34.19 6.72 -15.80
N ARG A 242 -34.81 5.59 -16.16
CA ARG A 242 -34.64 4.95 -17.46
C ARG A 242 -35.07 5.88 -18.59
N ASP A 243 -36.26 6.44 -18.48
CA ASP A 243 -36.84 7.30 -19.52
C ASP A 243 -36.00 8.58 -19.70
N CYS A 244 -35.50 9.16 -18.60
CA CYS A 244 -34.58 10.31 -18.67
C CYS A 244 -33.27 9.97 -19.40
N LEU A 245 -32.72 8.77 -19.21
CA LEU A 245 -31.49 8.34 -19.88
C LEU A 245 -31.74 8.01 -21.35
N GLU A 246 -32.88 7.41 -21.70
CA GLU A 246 -33.28 7.15 -23.08
C GLU A 246 -33.50 8.45 -23.85
N GLU A 247 -34.18 9.42 -23.25
CA GLU A 247 -34.38 10.75 -23.85
C GLU A 247 -33.06 11.47 -24.09
N LYS A 248 -32.11 11.39 -23.15
CA LYS A 248 -30.76 11.93 -23.35
C LYS A 248 -29.99 11.20 -24.45
N LYS A 249 -30.12 9.87 -24.55
CA LYS A 249 -29.54 9.10 -25.67
C LYS A 249 -30.09 9.57 -27.00
N ARG A 250 -31.43 9.72 -27.12
CA ARG A 250 -32.10 10.24 -28.32
C ARG A 250 -31.59 11.63 -28.71
N ARG A 251 -31.50 12.56 -27.75
CA ARG A 251 -30.99 13.94 -27.99
C ARG A 251 -29.51 14.00 -28.36
N SER A 252 -28.70 13.07 -27.87
CA SER A 252 -27.23 13.10 -28.08
C SER A 252 -26.74 12.56 -29.43
N GLY A 253 -27.63 12.04 -30.29
CA GLY A 253 -27.27 11.62 -31.65
C GLY A 253 -26.09 10.63 -31.72
N ASN A 254 -26.02 9.68 -30.78
CA ASN A 254 -25.02 8.62 -30.70
C ASN A 254 -23.54 9.06 -30.51
N ARG A 255 -23.23 10.34 -30.23
CA ARG A 255 -21.86 10.78 -29.95
C ARG A 255 -21.52 10.68 -28.47
N ASN A 256 -20.61 9.75 -28.16
CA ASN A 256 -19.92 9.52 -26.88
C ASN A 256 -20.82 9.33 -25.63
N THR A 257 -21.02 8.07 -25.26
CA THR A 257 -21.99 7.58 -24.24
C THR A 257 -21.67 7.93 -22.78
N SER A 258 -20.48 8.44 -22.47
CA SER A 258 -20.03 8.66 -21.10
C SER A 258 -20.61 9.91 -20.43
N SER A 259 -21.06 10.92 -21.19
CA SER A 259 -21.75 12.11 -20.66
C SER A 259 -23.26 11.91 -20.45
N VAL A 260 -23.82 10.83 -21.01
CA VAL A 260 -25.27 10.56 -21.05
C VAL A 260 -25.80 9.91 -19.76
N GLN A 261 -24.93 9.44 -18.87
CA GLN A 261 -25.29 8.62 -17.69
C GLN A 261 -25.74 9.41 -16.43
N TYR A 262 -25.78 10.74 -16.48
CA TYR A 262 -26.12 11.55 -15.30
C TYR A 262 -27.63 11.79 -15.17
N LEU A 263 -28.23 11.45 -14.02
CA LEU A 263 -29.61 11.85 -13.70
C LEU A 263 -29.68 13.26 -13.09
N PRO A 264 -30.81 13.98 -13.28
CA PRO A 264 -31.13 15.19 -12.53
C PRO A 264 -31.08 14.92 -11.02
N ARG A 265 -30.48 15.84 -10.24
CA ARG A 265 -30.32 15.67 -8.78
C ARG A 265 -31.65 15.66 -8.03
N ASP A 266 -32.66 16.28 -8.62
CA ASP A 266 -33.99 16.47 -8.07
C ASP A 266 -34.98 15.37 -8.49
N LEU A 267 -34.61 14.45 -9.39
CA LEU A 267 -35.53 13.43 -9.91
C LEU A 267 -36.15 12.59 -8.78
N ALA A 268 -35.32 11.91 -7.99
CA ALA A 268 -35.80 11.14 -6.84
C ALA A 268 -36.41 12.03 -5.76
N ALA A 269 -35.89 13.26 -5.59
CA ALA A 269 -36.42 14.19 -4.58
C ALA A 269 -37.87 14.60 -4.86
N LYS A 270 -38.23 14.83 -6.14
CA LYS A 270 -39.60 15.15 -6.56
C LYS A 270 -40.56 14.00 -6.28
N ILE A 271 -40.18 12.78 -6.66
CA ILE A 271 -41.03 11.59 -6.47
C ILE A 271 -41.16 11.28 -4.97
N LEU A 272 -40.08 11.36 -4.19
CA LEU A 272 -40.13 11.20 -2.74
C LEU A 272 -40.93 12.29 -2.05
N TYR A 273 -40.91 13.54 -2.55
CA TYR A 273 -41.75 14.61 -2.02
C TYR A 273 -43.25 14.34 -2.26
N ALA A 274 -43.62 13.86 -3.44
CA ALA A 274 -44.99 13.42 -3.71
C ALA A 274 -45.38 12.20 -2.84
N GLN A 275 -44.45 11.27 -2.59
CA GLN A 275 -44.67 10.15 -1.67
C GLN A 275 -44.88 10.64 -0.24
N TYR A 276 -44.14 11.67 0.20
CA TYR A 276 -44.31 12.25 1.54
C TYR A 276 -45.75 12.72 1.76
N GLY A 277 -46.33 13.45 0.81
CA GLY A 277 -47.72 13.90 0.91
C GLY A 277 -48.75 12.76 0.91
N ARG A 278 -48.45 11.64 0.25
CA ARG A 278 -49.31 10.44 0.28
C ARG A 278 -49.20 9.66 1.59
N VAL A 279 -48.01 9.62 2.20
CA VAL A 279 -47.75 8.87 3.43
C VAL A 279 -48.22 9.62 4.68
N PHE A 280 -47.94 10.93 4.75
CA PHE A 280 -48.20 11.73 5.96
C PHE A 280 -49.37 12.69 5.81
N GLY A 281 -49.87 12.92 4.59
CA GLY A 281 -50.84 13.97 4.27
C GLY A 281 -50.18 15.17 3.58
N PRO A 282 -50.87 15.84 2.63
CA PRO A 282 -50.30 16.92 1.82
C PRO A 282 -49.90 18.16 2.63
N ASP A 283 -50.60 18.42 3.75
CA ASP A 283 -50.42 19.60 4.60
C ASP A 283 -49.60 19.31 5.88
N THR A 284 -49.14 18.07 6.06
CA THR A 284 -48.45 17.63 7.28
C THR A 284 -47.04 18.19 7.36
N THR A 285 -46.80 19.02 8.38
CA THR A 285 -45.48 19.61 8.61
C THR A 285 -44.45 18.54 8.99
N ILE A 286 -43.17 18.80 8.73
CA ILE A 286 -42.07 17.90 9.15
C ILE A 286 -42.08 17.65 10.66
N LYS A 287 -42.47 18.67 11.44
CA LYS A 287 -42.55 18.55 12.89
C LYS A 287 -43.70 17.62 13.29
N ALA A 288 -44.88 17.81 12.72
CA ALA A 288 -46.04 16.93 12.96
C ALA A 288 -45.72 15.47 12.59
N ALA A 289 -45.14 15.22 11.41
CA ALA A 289 -44.75 13.86 11.01
C ALA A 289 -43.69 13.23 11.95
N LEU A 290 -42.76 14.02 12.48
CA LEU A 290 -41.75 13.56 13.44
C LEU A 290 -42.35 13.22 14.80
N ASP A 291 -43.33 14.00 15.26
CA ASP A 291 -43.95 13.88 16.58
C ASP A 291 -45.05 12.80 16.59
N GLU A 292 -45.87 12.71 15.53
CA GLU A 292 -47.04 11.82 15.44
C GLU A 292 -46.71 10.43 14.88
N GLN A 293 -45.77 10.34 13.92
CA GLN A 293 -45.39 9.09 13.26
C GLN A 293 -43.86 8.93 13.14
N PRO A 294 -43.13 8.89 14.27
CA PRO A 294 -41.67 8.94 14.30
C PRO A 294 -41.00 7.77 13.54
N SER A 295 -41.56 6.56 13.61
CA SER A 295 -41.05 5.36 12.94
C SER A 295 -41.14 5.47 11.41
N LEU A 296 -42.32 5.81 10.91
CA LEU A 296 -42.60 5.97 9.49
C LEU A 296 -41.80 7.15 8.89
N PHE A 297 -41.65 8.24 9.64
CA PHE A 297 -40.80 9.36 9.26
C PHE A 297 -39.31 8.95 9.19
N ALA A 298 -38.84 8.13 10.13
CA ALA A 298 -37.48 7.60 10.10
C ALA A 298 -37.24 6.71 8.87
N LEU A 299 -38.21 5.85 8.50
CA LEU A 299 -38.17 5.06 7.26
C LEU A 299 -38.10 5.96 6.02
N HIS A 300 -38.95 6.98 5.93
CA HIS A 300 -38.95 7.94 4.82
C HIS A 300 -37.57 8.62 4.67
N LYS A 301 -36.99 9.07 5.78
CA LYS A 301 -35.67 9.70 5.80
C LYS A 301 -34.57 8.73 5.37
N ALA A 302 -34.63 7.47 5.81
CA ALA A 302 -33.67 6.44 5.42
C ALA A 302 -33.73 6.13 3.91
N ILE A 303 -34.93 6.05 3.33
CA ILE A 303 -35.15 5.89 1.87
C ILE A 303 -34.57 7.10 1.12
N LYS A 304 -34.86 8.31 1.57
CA LYS A 304 -34.34 9.55 0.97
C LYS A 304 -32.82 9.61 0.99
N ASP A 305 -32.20 9.29 2.12
CA ASP A 305 -30.75 9.23 2.25
C ASP A 305 -30.14 8.13 1.36
N CYS A 306 -30.82 6.99 1.23
CA CYS A 306 -30.42 5.90 0.33
C CYS A 306 -30.35 6.38 -1.13
N TYR A 307 -31.42 6.98 -1.67
CA TYR A 307 -31.42 7.52 -3.03
C TYR A 307 -30.44 8.66 -3.24
N HIS A 308 -30.29 9.56 -2.26
CA HIS A 308 -29.29 10.63 -2.33
C HIS A 308 -27.86 10.07 -2.45
N ARG A 309 -27.54 8.98 -1.75
CA ARG A 309 -26.25 8.28 -1.90
C ARG A 309 -26.12 7.62 -3.28
N LEU A 310 -27.12 6.85 -3.71
CA LEU A 310 -27.10 6.14 -5.00
C LEU A 310 -26.89 7.10 -6.18
N ILE A 311 -27.63 8.21 -6.24
CA ILE A 311 -27.54 9.20 -7.33
C ILE A 311 -26.19 9.93 -7.33
N ASN A 312 -25.62 10.22 -6.15
CA ASN A 312 -24.30 10.84 -6.07
C ASN A 312 -23.16 9.89 -6.47
N ASP A 313 -23.27 8.61 -6.11
CA ASP A 313 -22.28 7.58 -6.46
C ASP A 313 -22.35 7.18 -7.94
N ALA A 314 -23.54 7.23 -8.54
CA ALA A 314 -23.80 6.90 -9.94
C ALA A 314 -23.03 7.76 -10.95
N ARG A 315 -22.44 8.89 -10.54
CA ARG A 315 -21.62 9.75 -11.40
C ARG A 315 -20.44 9.06 -12.08
N LYS A 316 -20.17 7.80 -11.72
CA LYS A 316 -19.04 6.97 -12.17
C LYS A 316 -19.47 5.60 -12.71
N ARG A 317 -20.77 5.26 -12.76
CA ARG A 317 -21.28 3.92 -13.07
C ARG A 317 -22.63 3.99 -13.79
N ASP A 318 -23.03 2.88 -14.41
CA ASP A 318 -24.39 2.72 -14.95
C ASP A 318 -25.43 2.76 -13.82
N ILE A 319 -26.20 3.85 -13.76
CA ILE A 319 -27.13 4.15 -12.66
C ILE A 319 -28.30 3.17 -12.59
N LEU A 320 -28.75 2.63 -13.72
CA LEU A 320 -29.88 1.70 -13.76
C LEU A 320 -29.53 0.34 -13.15
N ARG A 321 -28.23 -0.01 -13.07
CA ARG A 321 -27.79 -1.24 -12.40
C ARG A 321 -27.83 -1.17 -10.89
N ILE A 322 -27.84 0.04 -10.31
CA ILE A 322 -27.74 0.23 -8.85
C ILE A 322 -29.03 0.73 -8.20
N LEU A 323 -30.00 1.20 -8.99
CA LEU A 323 -31.29 1.64 -8.48
C LEU A 323 -32.16 0.42 -8.14
N PRO A 324 -32.85 0.40 -6.97
CA PRO A 324 -33.87 -0.59 -6.68
C PRO A 324 -34.96 -0.57 -7.75
N ARG A 325 -35.38 -1.76 -8.18
CA ARG A 325 -36.43 -1.91 -9.22
C ARG A 325 -37.86 -1.91 -8.65
N ASN A 326 -38.00 -2.18 -7.36
CA ASN A 326 -39.27 -2.28 -6.64
C ASN A 326 -39.07 -2.04 -5.14
N MET A 327 -40.17 -1.90 -4.40
CA MET A 327 -40.17 -1.66 -2.96
C MET A 327 -39.42 -2.71 -2.15
N ALA A 328 -39.62 -4.00 -2.44
CA ALA A 328 -38.91 -5.08 -1.77
C ALA A 328 -37.37 -4.95 -1.89
N ALA A 329 -36.86 -4.61 -3.08
CA ALA A 329 -35.44 -4.35 -3.28
C ALA A 329 -34.97 -3.08 -2.55
N LEU A 330 -35.81 -2.05 -2.47
CA LEU A 330 -35.53 -0.81 -1.75
C LEU A 330 -35.44 -1.05 -0.24
N PHE A 331 -36.43 -1.71 0.36
CA PHE A 331 -36.45 -2.00 1.79
C PHE A 331 -35.28 -2.87 2.21
N ARG A 332 -34.96 -3.94 1.46
CA ARG A 332 -33.75 -4.75 1.71
C ARG A 332 -32.49 -3.90 1.69
N LEU A 333 -32.35 -3.00 0.72
CA LEU A 333 -31.18 -2.14 0.61
C LEU A 333 -31.09 -1.12 1.76
N VAL A 334 -32.21 -0.51 2.13
CA VAL A 334 -32.29 0.47 3.22
C VAL A 334 -31.98 -0.21 4.55
N ARG A 335 -32.57 -1.38 4.82
CA ARG A 335 -32.30 -2.17 6.02
C ARG A 335 -30.82 -2.57 6.11
N ALA A 336 -30.26 -3.15 5.05
CA ALA A 336 -28.84 -3.51 5.01
C ALA A 336 -27.90 -2.30 5.22
N GLN A 337 -28.26 -1.10 4.74
CA GLN A 337 -27.49 0.12 5.00
C GLN A 337 -27.60 0.58 6.46
N TYR A 338 -28.76 0.38 7.08
CA TYR A 338 -28.98 0.70 8.49
C TYR A 338 -28.22 -0.26 9.39
N ASP A 339 -28.39 -1.57 9.21
CA ASP A 339 -27.72 -2.60 10.00
C ASP A 339 -26.19 -2.48 9.88
N ASN A 340 -25.67 -2.20 8.67
CA ASN A 340 -24.24 -1.94 8.48
C ASN A 340 -23.76 -0.69 9.24
N ARG A 341 -24.59 0.35 9.40
CA ARG A 341 -24.24 1.54 10.17
C ARG A 341 -24.21 1.23 11.67
N ASP A 342 -25.20 0.49 12.13
CA ASP A 342 -25.40 0.13 13.53
C ASP A 342 -24.31 -0.83 14.03
N ILE A 343 -24.03 -1.91 13.28
CA ILE A 343 -22.93 -2.82 13.63
C ILE A 343 -21.57 -2.11 13.64
N ASN A 344 -21.37 -1.14 12.73
CA ASN A 344 -20.17 -0.31 12.75
C ASN A 344 -20.10 0.63 13.96
N ALA A 345 -21.23 0.98 14.57
CA ALA A 345 -21.27 1.73 15.82
C ALA A 345 -20.93 0.81 17.01
N LEU A 346 -21.51 -0.39 17.05
CA LEU A 346 -21.20 -1.42 18.06
C LEU A 346 -19.71 -1.78 18.05
N ILE A 347 -19.13 -2.08 16.87
CA ILE A 347 -17.70 -2.37 16.74
C ILE A 347 -16.85 -1.22 17.30
N ARG A 348 -17.24 0.04 17.08
CA ARG A 348 -16.49 1.19 17.60
C ARG A 348 -16.62 1.33 19.11
N LEU A 349 -17.82 1.12 19.66
CA LEU A 349 -18.07 1.17 21.09
C LEU A 349 -17.31 0.06 21.81
N GLY A 350 -17.45 -1.20 21.38
CA GLY A 350 -16.74 -2.34 21.95
C GLY A 350 -15.23 -2.21 21.88
N LYS A 351 -14.73 -1.60 20.80
CA LYS A 351 -13.32 -1.23 20.68
C LYS A 351 -12.89 -0.23 21.75
N VAL A 352 -13.67 0.82 22.00
CA VAL A 352 -13.36 1.80 23.06
C VAL A 352 -13.45 1.14 24.44
N ILE A 353 -14.46 0.31 24.70
CA ILE A 353 -14.60 -0.47 25.93
C ILE A 353 -13.33 -1.30 26.18
N HIS A 354 -12.92 -2.11 25.20
CA HIS A 354 -11.76 -2.98 25.33
C HIS A 354 -10.47 -2.21 25.65
N TYR A 355 -10.15 -1.17 24.89
CA TYR A 355 -8.89 -0.45 25.07
C TYR A 355 -8.89 0.44 26.31
N HIS A 356 -10.04 1.02 26.68
CA HIS A 356 -10.16 1.77 27.92
C HIS A 356 -10.02 0.86 29.14
N ALA A 357 -10.68 -0.30 29.12
CA ALA A 357 -10.56 -1.27 30.20
C ALA A 357 -9.13 -1.83 30.34
N SER A 358 -8.44 -2.01 29.23
CA SER A 358 -7.04 -2.47 29.23
C SER A 358 -6.08 -1.42 29.79
N GLU A 359 -6.39 -0.13 29.67
CA GLU A 359 -5.57 0.98 30.20
C GLU A 359 -5.71 1.17 31.73
N GLN A 360 -6.89 0.88 32.28
CA GLN A 360 -7.19 1.11 33.71
C GLN A 360 -6.85 -0.07 34.63
N GLY A 361 -6.59 -1.27 34.08
CA GLY A 361 -6.24 -2.45 34.87
C GLY A 361 -4.88 -2.29 35.58
N LYS A 362 -4.84 -2.48 36.91
CA LYS A 362 -3.60 -2.46 37.73
C LYS A 362 -2.60 -3.56 37.34
N SER A 363 -3.08 -4.62 36.70
CA SER A 363 -2.28 -5.50 35.86
C SER A 363 -2.90 -5.45 34.47
N GLU A 364 -2.12 -5.17 33.43
CA GLU A 364 -2.62 -5.02 32.04
C GLU A 364 -3.21 -6.32 31.46
N HIS A 365 -3.40 -7.36 32.28
CA HIS A 365 -3.60 -8.75 31.87
C HIS A 365 -5.07 -9.21 31.85
N HIS A 366 -6.00 -8.41 32.40
CA HIS A 366 -7.41 -8.78 32.55
C HIS A 366 -8.39 -7.60 32.37
N GLY A 367 -8.02 -6.56 31.62
CA GLY A 367 -8.75 -5.29 31.53
C GLY A 367 -10.28 -5.37 31.62
N ILE A 368 -10.96 -6.13 30.74
CA ILE A 368 -12.43 -6.26 30.75
C ILE A 368 -13.02 -7.12 31.89
N ARG A 369 -12.21 -7.98 32.51
CA ARG A 369 -12.56 -8.84 33.64
C ARG A 369 -12.36 -8.08 34.96
N ASP A 370 -11.26 -7.34 35.06
CA ASP A 370 -10.87 -6.62 36.28
C ASP A 370 -11.48 -5.21 36.34
N TYR A 371 -11.84 -4.65 35.18
CA TYR A 371 -12.40 -3.31 35.08
C TYR A 371 -13.45 -3.23 33.95
N TRP A 372 -14.72 -3.23 34.32
CA TRP A 372 -15.81 -2.91 33.40
C TRP A 372 -16.10 -1.40 33.46
N PRO A 373 -15.98 -0.65 32.35
CA PRO A 373 -16.04 0.81 32.38
C PRO A 373 -17.47 1.33 32.60
N SER A 374 -17.60 2.37 33.42
CA SER A 374 -18.89 3.05 33.63
C SER A 374 -19.31 3.86 32.39
N GLN A 375 -20.54 4.40 32.42
CA GLN A 375 -21.02 5.28 31.35
C GLN A 375 -20.17 6.54 31.20
N GLN A 376 -19.74 7.12 32.33
CA GLN A 376 -18.90 8.30 32.35
C GLN A 376 -17.50 8.01 31.80
N ASP A 377 -16.93 6.85 32.14
CA ASP A 377 -15.62 6.40 31.65
C ASP A 377 -15.59 6.28 30.13
N ILE A 378 -16.62 5.63 29.56
CA ILE A 378 -16.74 5.50 28.11
C ILE A 378 -16.94 6.86 27.44
N GLN A 379 -17.77 7.75 27.97
CA GLN A 379 -17.99 9.07 27.37
C GLN A 379 -16.71 9.92 27.35
N ASN A 380 -15.87 9.79 28.39
CA ASN A 380 -14.63 10.56 28.54
C ASN A 380 -13.38 9.86 27.98
N SER A 381 -13.53 8.66 27.44
CA SER A 381 -12.41 7.87 26.95
C SER A 381 -11.61 8.61 25.86
N ARG A 382 -10.29 8.75 26.08
CA ARG A 382 -9.36 9.35 25.08
C ARG A 382 -9.34 8.59 23.75
N PHE A 383 -9.78 7.33 23.75
CA PHE A 383 -9.84 6.47 22.57
C PHE A 383 -10.89 6.92 21.54
N TRP A 384 -11.77 7.87 21.86
CA TRP A 384 -12.59 8.58 20.88
C TRP A 384 -11.83 9.63 20.04
N GLY A 385 -10.67 10.10 20.54
CA GLY A 385 -9.79 11.05 19.87
C GLY A 385 -9.01 10.44 18.70
N SER A 386 -8.46 11.27 17.81
CA SER A 386 -7.67 10.72 16.69
C SER A 386 -6.35 10.10 17.12
N ASP A 387 -5.78 10.56 18.24
CA ASP A 387 -4.54 10.03 18.79
C ASP A 387 -4.78 8.65 19.42
N GLY A 388 -5.79 8.51 20.29
CA GLY A 388 -6.19 7.18 20.77
C GLY A 388 -6.56 6.21 19.65
N GLN A 389 -7.23 6.67 18.58
CA GLN A 389 -7.49 5.85 17.39
C GLN A 389 -6.23 5.51 16.57
N ALA A 390 -5.14 6.29 16.70
CA ALA A 390 -3.85 5.98 16.11
C ALA A 390 -3.12 4.92 16.96
N ASP A 391 -3.13 5.06 18.28
CA ASP A 391 -2.58 4.10 19.25
C ASP A 391 -3.15 2.71 19.02
N ILE A 392 -4.48 2.62 18.98
CA ILE A 392 -5.15 1.35 18.74
C ILE A 392 -4.72 0.73 17.40
N LYS A 393 -4.60 1.53 16.34
CA LYS A 393 -4.14 1.01 15.04
C LYS A 393 -2.71 0.51 15.09
N ARG A 394 -1.85 1.11 15.90
CA ARG A 394 -0.47 0.64 16.10
C ARG A 394 -0.49 -0.74 16.78
N HIS A 395 -1.25 -0.89 17.87
CA HIS A 395 -1.40 -2.17 18.57
C HIS A 395 -2.02 -3.26 17.67
N GLU A 396 -3.13 -2.97 16.98
CA GLU A 396 -3.78 -3.94 16.08
C GLU A 396 -2.89 -4.32 14.89
N ALA A 397 -2.08 -3.39 14.38
CA ALA A 397 -1.18 -3.68 13.27
C ALA A 397 -0.10 -4.69 13.66
N PHE A 398 0.48 -4.55 14.86
CA PHE A 398 1.47 -5.47 15.42
C PHE A 398 0.92 -6.90 15.50
N SER A 399 -0.22 -7.10 16.17
CA SER A 399 -0.83 -8.43 16.33
C SER A 399 -1.21 -9.07 14.99
N ARG A 400 -1.62 -8.26 14.00
CA ARG A 400 -1.97 -8.76 12.67
C ARG A 400 -0.76 -9.37 11.93
N ILE A 401 0.42 -8.79 12.04
CA ILE A 401 1.61 -9.30 11.34
C ILE A 401 2.01 -10.66 11.89
N TRP A 402 2.02 -10.80 13.22
CA TRP A 402 2.29 -12.07 13.88
C TRP A 402 1.25 -13.15 13.54
N ARG A 403 -0.03 -12.78 13.43
CA ARG A 403 -1.11 -13.70 13.05
C ARG A 403 -0.83 -14.45 11.75
N HIS A 404 -0.40 -13.73 10.72
CA HIS A 404 -0.04 -14.30 9.42
C HIS A 404 1.12 -15.28 9.56
N ILE A 405 2.17 -14.88 10.28
CA ILE A 405 3.38 -15.69 10.49
C ILE A 405 3.08 -16.98 11.24
N ILE A 406 2.28 -16.88 12.30
CA ILE A 406 1.91 -18.04 13.13
C ILE A 406 1.01 -19.00 12.34
N ALA A 407 0.13 -18.50 11.47
CA ALA A 407 -0.63 -19.36 10.58
C ALA A 407 0.29 -20.14 9.63
N LEU A 408 1.32 -19.48 9.06
CA LEU A 408 2.31 -20.17 8.21
C LEU A 408 3.10 -21.22 8.99
N ALA A 409 3.57 -20.90 10.21
CA ALA A 409 4.23 -21.86 11.09
C ALA A 409 3.33 -23.07 11.40
N SER A 410 2.03 -22.84 11.66
CA SER A 410 1.04 -23.90 11.86
C SER A 410 0.96 -24.86 10.67
N ARG A 411 1.05 -24.35 9.43
CA ARG A 411 1.06 -25.22 8.25
C ARG A 411 2.33 -26.06 8.16
N THR A 412 3.49 -25.48 8.48
CA THR A 412 4.75 -26.24 8.57
C THR A 412 4.66 -27.34 9.63
N LEU A 413 4.09 -27.04 10.80
CA LEU A 413 3.88 -27.99 11.88
C LEU A 413 2.91 -29.12 11.50
N HIS A 414 1.83 -28.79 10.78
CA HIS A 414 0.93 -29.80 10.26
C HIS A 414 1.69 -30.76 9.32
N ASP A 415 2.52 -30.27 8.40
CA ASP A 415 3.27 -31.17 7.51
C ASP A 415 4.38 -31.95 8.22
N TRP A 416 4.87 -31.43 9.36
CA TRP A 416 5.84 -32.13 10.21
C TRP A 416 5.18 -33.28 10.98
N ALA A 417 4.01 -33.03 11.58
CA ALA A 417 3.31 -34.01 12.40
C ALA A 417 2.48 -35.03 11.56
N ASP A 418 1.75 -34.55 10.55
CA ASP A 418 0.82 -35.36 9.75
C ASP A 418 0.83 -34.93 8.27
N PRO A 419 1.87 -35.31 7.51
CA PRO A 419 2.03 -34.91 6.10
C PRO A 419 0.92 -35.44 5.18
N HIS A 420 0.22 -36.50 5.59
CA HIS A 420 -0.84 -37.13 4.80
C HIS A 420 -2.25 -36.73 5.24
N SER A 421 -2.38 -35.87 6.26
CA SER A 421 -3.67 -35.48 6.84
C SER A 421 -4.52 -36.70 7.24
N GLN A 422 -3.92 -37.74 7.83
CA GLN A 422 -4.65 -38.95 8.24
C GLN A 422 -5.48 -38.69 9.50
N LYS A 423 -4.92 -38.00 10.50
CA LYS A 423 -5.59 -37.73 11.77
C LYS A 423 -6.20 -36.35 11.85
N PHE A 424 -5.53 -35.35 11.28
CA PHE A 424 -6.00 -33.96 11.30
C PHE A 424 -6.73 -33.59 9.99
N SER A 425 -7.72 -34.39 9.60
CA SER A 425 -8.47 -34.19 8.35
C SER A 425 -9.76 -33.38 8.51
N GLY A 426 -10.29 -33.28 9.73
CA GLY A 426 -11.55 -32.62 10.04
C GLY A 426 -11.48 -31.10 9.95
N GLU A 427 -12.62 -30.46 9.65
CA GLU A 427 -12.72 -29.00 9.53
C GLU A 427 -12.36 -28.25 10.82
N ASN A 428 -12.49 -28.92 11.97
CA ASN A 428 -12.22 -28.39 13.31
C ASN A 428 -10.88 -28.84 13.89
N ASP A 429 -10.10 -29.63 13.15
CA ASP A 429 -8.84 -30.17 13.64
C ASP A 429 -7.76 -29.11 13.56
N ASP A 430 -7.35 -28.64 14.73
CA ASP A 430 -6.38 -27.56 14.91
C ASP A 430 -5.14 -28.14 15.57
N ILE A 431 -4.08 -28.35 14.77
CA ILE A 431 -2.83 -28.96 15.25
C ILE A 431 -2.27 -28.22 16.48
N LEU A 432 -2.48 -26.90 16.58
CA LEU A 432 -2.00 -26.07 17.68
C LEU A 432 -2.77 -26.26 19.00
N LEU A 433 -3.91 -26.97 18.97
CA LEU A 433 -4.69 -27.33 20.17
C LEU A 433 -4.57 -28.81 20.53
N LEU A 434 -4.00 -29.62 19.64
CA LEU A 434 -3.98 -31.09 19.71
C LEU A 434 -2.53 -31.62 19.78
N ALA A 435 -1.67 -30.93 20.52
CA ALA A 435 -0.25 -31.30 20.66
C ALA A 435 -0.05 -32.70 21.25
N LYS A 436 -0.98 -33.17 22.09
CA LYS A 436 -0.97 -34.53 22.64
C LYS A 436 -1.27 -35.54 21.55
N ASP A 437 -2.35 -35.32 20.82
CA ASP A 437 -2.78 -36.19 19.72
C ASP A 437 -1.72 -36.29 18.63
N ALA A 438 -0.94 -35.22 18.39
CA ALA A 438 0.13 -35.19 17.39
C ALA A 438 1.35 -36.06 17.73
N ILE A 439 1.50 -36.48 19.00
CA ILE A 439 2.62 -37.30 19.47
C ILE A 439 2.18 -38.71 19.89
N GLU A 440 0.91 -39.07 19.69
CA GLU A 440 0.43 -40.43 19.92
C GLU A 440 1.06 -41.41 18.91
N ASP A 441 1.30 -42.65 19.35
CA ASP A 441 2.08 -43.67 18.60
C ASP A 441 1.45 -44.05 17.24
N ASP A 442 0.14 -43.88 17.09
CA ASP A 442 -0.59 -44.14 15.84
C ASP A 442 -0.38 -43.03 14.79
N VAL A 443 0.16 -41.88 15.20
CA VAL A 443 0.31 -40.66 14.38
C VAL A 443 1.76 -40.35 14.13
N PHE A 444 2.54 -40.34 15.21
CA PHE A 444 3.95 -40.03 15.17
C PHE A 444 4.68 -41.14 14.42
N LYS A 445 5.46 -40.75 13.41
CA LYS A 445 6.33 -41.67 12.67
C LYS A 445 7.70 -41.02 12.57
N ALA A 446 8.73 -41.65 13.14
CA ALA A 446 10.10 -41.13 13.14
C ALA A 446 10.56 -40.71 11.73
N GLY A 447 10.32 -41.53 10.71
CA GLY A 447 10.68 -41.18 9.33
C GLY A 447 9.96 -39.95 8.75
N HIS A 448 8.76 -39.61 9.23
CA HIS A 448 8.09 -38.35 8.86
C HIS A 448 8.71 -37.14 9.56
N TYR A 449 9.08 -37.33 10.83
CA TYR A 449 9.73 -36.33 11.65
C TYR A 449 11.12 -35.96 11.10
N GLU A 450 11.98 -36.96 10.88
CA GLU A 450 13.35 -36.80 10.39
C GLU A 450 13.40 -36.11 9.02
N ARG A 451 12.51 -36.49 8.09
CA ARG A 451 12.39 -35.87 6.75
C ARG A 451 12.29 -34.34 6.84
N LYS A 452 11.69 -33.81 7.91
CA LYS A 452 11.47 -32.38 8.08
C LYS A 452 12.65 -31.68 8.77
N CYS A 453 13.37 -32.37 9.65
CA CYS A 453 14.52 -31.82 10.37
C CYS A 453 15.57 -31.24 9.42
N ASP A 454 15.94 -31.97 8.37
CA ASP A 454 16.90 -31.51 7.35
C ASP A 454 16.43 -30.24 6.64
N VAL A 455 15.13 -30.14 6.36
CA VAL A 455 14.54 -28.99 5.65
C VAL A 455 14.47 -27.75 6.55
N LEU A 456 14.28 -27.94 7.86
CA LEU A 456 14.13 -26.85 8.82
C LEU A 456 15.49 -26.38 9.37
N PHE A 457 16.40 -27.29 9.68
CA PHE A 457 17.62 -26.98 10.46
C PHE A 457 18.92 -27.21 9.68
N GLY A 458 18.87 -27.79 8.47
CA GLY A 458 20.04 -27.95 7.60
C GLY A 458 21.17 -28.72 8.28
N ALA A 459 22.39 -28.17 8.24
CA ALA A 459 23.57 -28.77 8.88
C ALA A 459 23.42 -29.04 10.40
N GLN A 460 22.41 -28.47 11.06
CA GLN A 460 22.13 -28.67 12.49
C GLN A 460 20.97 -29.65 12.76
N ALA A 461 20.46 -30.35 11.74
CA ALA A 461 19.35 -31.29 11.89
C ALA A 461 19.62 -32.39 12.93
N SER A 462 20.86 -32.85 13.03
CA SER A 462 21.27 -33.89 13.99
C SER A 462 21.10 -33.51 15.46
N LEU A 463 20.95 -32.22 15.79
CA LEU A 463 20.61 -31.78 17.15
C LEU A 463 19.20 -32.19 17.58
N PHE A 464 18.34 -32.53 16.62
CA PHE A 464 16.92 -32.81 16.85
C PHE A 464 16.52 -34.24 16.51
N CYS A 465 17.46 -35.09 16.10
CA CYS A 465 17.24 -36.52 15.86
C CYS A 465 17.73 -37.34 17.05
N GLY A 466 16.99 -38.38 17.46
CA GLY A 466 17.37 -39.15 18.64
C GLY A 466 16.37 -40.25 18.99
N ALA A 467 16.19 -40.50 20.29
CA ALA A 467 15.15 -41.41 20.75
C ALA A 467 13.76 -40.84 20.46
N GLU A 468 12.80 -41.70 20.16
CA GLU A 468 11.43 -41.30 19.81
C GLU A 468 10.78 -40.37 20.84
N ASP A 469 11.00 -40.61 22.14
CA ASP A 469 10.48 -39.74 23.21
C ASP A 469 11.05 -38.32 23.16
N PHE A 470 12.33 -38.18 22.81
CA PHE A 470 12.97 -36.88 22.62
C PHE A 470 12.38 -36.16 21.40
N GLU A 471 12.20 -36.86 20.28
CA GLU A 471 11.60 -36.31 19.05
C GLU A 471 10.15 -35.86 19.27
N LYS A 472 9.35 -36.68 19.95
CA LYS A 472 7.99 -36.32 20.38
C LYS A 472 8.00 -35.08 21.28
N ALA A 473 8.96 -34.97 22.21
CA ALA A 473 9.10 -33.81 23.06
C ALA A 473 9.45 -32.52 22.28
N ILE A 474 10.33 -32.61 21.27
CA ILE A 474 10.64 -31.50 20.35
C ILE A 474 9.39 -31.05 19.59
N LEU A 475 8.67 -31.98 18.97
CA LEU A 475 7.48 -31.68 18.20
C LEU A 475 6.39 -31.05 19.08
N LYS A 476 6.15 -31.62 20.27
CA LYS A 476 5.22 -31.08 21.26
C LYS A 476 5.59 -29.65 21.68
N GLN A 477 6.88 -29.38 21.87
CA GLN A 477 7.36 -28.03 22.21
C GLN A 477 7.11 -27.04 21.08
N ALA A 478 7.38 -27.44 19.83
CA ALA A 478 7.12 -26.59 18.65
C ALA A 478 5.63 -26.25 18.51
N ILE A 479 4.75 -27.23 18.70
CA ILE A 479 3.29 -27.05 18.63
C ILE A 479 2.79 -26.17 19.77
N THR A 480 3.19 -26.46 21.01
CA THR A 480 2.72 -25.75 22.20
C THR A 480 3.20 -24.30 22.21
N GLY A 481 4.49 -24.06 21.93
CA GLY A 481 5.06 -22.71 21.84
C GLY A 481 4.38 -21.87 20.75
N THR A 482 4.16 -22.45 19.56
CA THR A 482 3.44 -21.76 18.47
C THR A 482 1.98 -21.52 18.83
N GLY A 483 1.32 -22.46 19.49
CA GLY A 483 -0.06 -22.34 19.97
C GLY A 483 -0.25 -21.24 21.01
N ASN A 484 0.69 -21.07 21.94
CA ASN A 484 0.66 -20.01 22.94
C ASN A 484 0.79 -18.62 22.28
N LEU A 485 1.75 -18.45 21.36
CA LEU A 485 1.90 -17.21 20.58
C LEU A 485 0.67 -16.93 19.71
N ARG A 486 0.06 -17.98 19.13
CA ARG A 486 -1.20 -17.84 18.40
C ARG A 486 -2.28 -17.29 19.31
N ASN A 487 -2.45 -17.90 20.47
CA ASN A 487 -3.51 -17.53 21.39
C ASN A 487 -3.32 -16.10 21.89
N ALA A 488 -2.09 -15.63 22.07
CA ALA A 488 -1.77 -14.25 22.40
C ALA A 488 -2.12 -13.25 21.28
N THR A 489 -1.93 -13.62 20.00
CA THR A 489 -2.06 -12.72 18.83
C THR A 489 -3.43 -12.74 18.14
N PHE A 490 -4.10 -13.90 18.11
CA PHE A 490 -5.42 -14.06 17.51
C PHE A 490 -6.54 -13.50 18.39
N HIS A 491 -6.39 -13.60 19.71
CA HIS A 491 -7.47 -13.31 20.66
C HIS A 491 -7.36 -11.92 21.31
N PHE A 492 -6.72 -10.97 20.65
CA PHE A 492 -6.73 -9.54 21.05
C PHE A 492 -6.35 -9.28 22.52
N LYS A 493 -5.39 -10.05 23.04
CA LYS A 493 -4.91 -9.96 24.43
C LYS A 493 -3.96 -8.77 24.68
N GLY A 494 -3.77 -7.90 23.70
CA GLY A 494 -2.86 -6.76 23.77
C GLY A 494 -1.37 -7.13 23.60
N LYS A 495 -0.52 -6.10 23.49
CA LYS A 495 0.93 -6.21 23.35
C LYS A 495 1.57 -6.93 24.54
N VAL A 496 1.19 -6.51 25.75
CA VAL A 496 1.82 -6.93 27.00
C VAL A 496 1.64 -8.43 27.24
N ARG A 497 0.46 -8.98 26.93
CA ARG A 497 0.26 -10.43 27.00
C ARG A 497 1.10 -11.17 25.96
N PHE A 498 1.24 -10.63 24.75
CA PHE A 498 2.14 -11.22 23.76
C PHE A 498 3.59 -11.22 24.24
N GLU A 499 4.05 -10.12 24.85
CA GLU A 499 5.38 -10.01 25.45
C GLU A 499 5.59 -10.99 26.61
N LYS A 500 4.58 -11.16 27.48
CA LYS A 500 4.60 -12.16 28.55
C LYS A 500 4.66 -13.58 28.01
N GLU A 501 3.84 -13.90 27.02
CA GLU A 501 3.77 -15.24 26.42
C GLU A 501 5.05 -15.56 25.63
N LEU A 502 5.75 -14.54 25.11
CA LEU A 502 7.12 -14.68 24.61
C LEU A 502 8.07 -15.08 25.73
N GLN A 503 8.06 -14.39 26.87
CA GLN A 503 8.94 -14.69 28.00
C GLN A 503 8.64 -16.07 28.64
N GLU A 504 7.40 -16.53 28.57
CA GLU A 504 6.95 -17.83 29.10
C GLU A 504 7.13 -18.99 28.10
N LEU A 505 7.75 -18.79 26.93
CA LEU A 505 7.99 -19.86 25.94
C LEU A 505 8.80 -21.06 26.47
N THR A 506 9.59 -20.85 27.52
CA THR A 506 10.44 -21.88 28.16
C THR A 506 9.72 -22.64 29.26
N LYS A 507 8.45 -22.32 29.52
CA LYS A 507 7.67 -23.00 30.54
C LYS A 507 7.39 -24.44 30.11
N ASP A 508 7.61 -25.38 31.02
CA ASP A 508 7.35 -26.82 30.83
C ASP A 508 8.19 -27.48 29.71
N VAL A 509 9.33 -26.88 29.34
CA VAL A 509 10.27 -27.45 28.35
C VAL A 509 11.18 -28.48 29.03
N PRO A 510 11.25 -29.74 28.54
CA PRO A 510 12.20 -30.72 29.05
C PRO A 510 13.65 -30.25 28.94
N VAL A 511 14.49 -30.59 29.92
CA VAL A 511 15.89 -30.13 30.00
C VAL A 511 16.71 -30.53 28.77
N GLU A 512 16.50 -31.75 28.26
CA GLU A 512 17.18 -32.25 27.05
C GLU A 512 16.79 -31.44 25.80
N VAL A 513 15.50 -31.14 25.65
CA VAL A 513 14.98 -30.29 24.56
C VAL A 513 15.54 -28.87 24.66
N GLN A 514 15.54 -28.28 25.86
CA GLN A 514 16.11 -26.95 26.09
C GLN A 514 17.60 -26.91 25.75
N SER A 515 18.35 -27.97 26.11
CA SER A 515 19.78 -28.10 25.77
C SER A 515 20.01 -28.17 24.26
N ALA A 516 19.19 -28.94 23.52
CA ALA A 516 19.28 -29.00 22.06
C ALA A 516 18.96 -27.65 21.38
N ILE A 517 17.92 -26.95 21.86
CA ILE A 517 17.56 -25.61 21.38
C ILE A 517 18.67 -24.59 21.69
N ALA A 518 19.28 -24.66 22.89
CA ALA A 518 20.40 -23.80 23.27
C ALA A 518 21.64 -24.07 22.39
N ALA A 519 21.94 -25.35 22.10
CA ALA A 519 23.02 -25.75 21.22
C ALA A 519 22.83 -25.23 19.78
N LEU A 520 21.59 -25.25 19.27
CA LEU A 520 21.26 -24.66 17.97
C LEU A 520 21.62 -23.16 17.95
N TRP A 521 21.13 -22.39 18.93
CA TRP A 521 21.46 -20.96 19.03
C TRP A 521 22.97 -20.73 19.10
N GLN A 522 23.66 -21.47 19.97
CA GLN A 522 25.09 -21.30 20.21
C GLN A 522 25.90 -21.52 18.93
N LYS A 523 25.69 -22.66 18.24
CA LYS A 523 26.41 -22.96 17.00
C LYS A 523 26.19 -21.91 15.92
N ASP A 524 24.97 -21.38 15.81
CA ASP A 524 24.65 -20.36 14.80
C ASP A 524 25.19 -18.97 15.18
N ALA A 525 25.18 -18.64 16.47
CA ALA A 525 25.77 -17.40 16.97
C ALA A 525 27.29 -17.39 16.76
N GLU A 526 27.96 -18.51 17.05
CA GLU A 526 29.39 -18.73 16.78
C GLU A 526 29.69 -18.70 15.26
N GLY A 527 28.82 -19.30 14.45
CA GLY A 527 28.94 -19.34 12.99
C GLY A 527 28.78 -17.99 12.29
N ARG A 528 28.16 -17.00 12.95
CA ARG A 528 27.85 -15.69 12.35
C ARG A 528 29.09 -14.89 11.97
N THR A 529 30.14 -14.93 12.78
CA THR A 529 31.43 -14.29 12.48
C THR A 529 32.12 -14.98 11.29
N ARG A 530 32.08 -16.32 11.24
CA ARG A 530 32.59 -17.11 10.12
C ARG A 530 31.87 -16.77 8.82
N GLN A 531 30.55 -16.55 8.87
CA GLN A 531 29.76 -16.17 7.69
C GLN A 531 30.22 -14.84 7.05
N ILE A 532 30.71 -13.88 7.84
CA ILE A 532 31.30 -12.65 7.29
C ILE A 532 32.54 -12.99 6.46
N ALA A 533 33.45 -13.78 7.03
CA ALA A 533 34.68 -14.19 6.35
C ALA A 533 34.38 -14.99 5.08
N GLU A 534 33.45 -15.95 5.15
CA GLU A 534 33.00 -16.73 3.99
C GLU A 534 32.36 -15.85 2.91
N THR A 535 31.59 -14.83 3.29
CA THR A 535 30.99 -13.89 2.34
C THR A 535 32.06 -13.05 1.63
N LEU A 536 33.05 -12.55 2.37
CA LEU A 536 34.18 -11.80 1.83
C LEU A 536 35.05 -12.69 0.92
N GLN A 537 35.28 -13.94 1.31
CA GLN A 537 35.99 -14.93 0.51
C GLN A 537 35.23 -15.25 -0.79
N ALA A 538 33.90 -15.45 -0.72
CA ALA A 538 33.05 -15.76 -1.87
C ALA A 538 32.96 -14.62 -2.90
N VAL A 539 33.28 -13.38 -2.51
CA VAL A 539 33.41 -12.25 -3.44
C VAL A 539 34.85 -11.92 -3.80
N LEU A 540 35.78 -12.81 -3.46
CA LEU A 540 37.21 -12.70 -3.75
C LEU A 540 37.83 -11.42 -3.16
N ALA A 541 37.35 -10.97 -2.01
CA ALA A 541 37.86 -9.76 -1.35
C ALA A 541 39.37 -9.85 -1.07
N GLY A 542 39.87 -11.03 -0.70
CA GLY A 542 41.29 -11.30 -0.51
C GLY A 542 42.14 -11.18 -1.78
N HIS A 543 41.54 -11.20 -2.97
CA HIS A 543 42.25 -10.97 -4.24
C HIS A 543 42.30 -9.48 -4.60
N PHE A 544 41.26 -8.71 -4.26
CA PHE A 544 41.13 -7.31 -4.67
C PHE A 544 41.54 -6.29 -3.61
N LEU A 545 41.57 -6.67 -2.34
CA LEU A 545 41.84 -5.82 -1.19
C LEU A 545 43.05 -6.34 -0.41
N THR A 546 43.82 -5.44 0.20
CA THR A 546 44.97 -5.81 1.03
C THR A 546 44.54 -6.47 2.35
N GLU A 547 45.46 -7.15 3.04
CA GLU A 547 45.17 -7.73 4.36
C GLU A 547 44.70 -6.67 5.36
N GLU A 548 45.36 -5.51 5.41
CA GLU A 548 44.96 -4.39 6.29
C GLU A 548 43.54 -3.91 5.99
N GLN A 549 43.19 -3.78 4.71
CA GLN A 549 41.84 -3.37 4.27
C GLN A 549 40.78 -4.41 4.65
N ASN A 550 41.06 -5.70 4.40
CA ASN A 550 40.14 -6.78 4.79
C ASN A 550 39.98 -6.85 6.31
N ARG A 551 41.06 -6.69 7.08
CA ARG A 551 41.02 -6.66 8.55
C ARG A 551 40.20 -5.48 9.06
N HIS A 552 40.35 -4.30 8.46
CA HIS A 552 39.55 -3.12 8.81
C HIS A 552 38.06 -3.32 8.51
N ILE A 553 37.72 -3.87 7.34
CA ILE A 553 36.32 -4.21 6.99
C ILE A 553 35.76 -5.24 7.97
N PHE A 554 36.51 -6.31 8.23
CA PHE A 554 36.10 -7.39 9.11
C PHE A 554 35.83 -6.88 10.54
N ALA A 555 36.77 -6.14 11.12
CA ALA A 555 36.62 -5.54 12.45
C ALA A 555 35.38 -4.64 12.55
N ALA A 556 35.13 -3.80 11.55
CA ALA A 556 33.96 -2.92 11.54
C ALA A 556 32.64 -3.71 11.45
N LEU A 557 32.60 -4.78 10.64
CA LEU A 557 31.43 -5.64 10.51
C LEU A 557 31.14 -6.41 11.80
N THR A 558 32.16 -6.97 12.44
CA THR A 558 32.03 -7.68 13.73
C THR A 558 31.60 -6.73 14.85
N ALA A 559 32.15 -5.51 14.91
CA ALA A 559 31.71 -4.50 15.87
C ALA A 559 30.23 -4.09 15.66
N ALA A 560 29.81 -3.91 14.40
CA ALA A 560 28.42 -3.60 14.08
C ALA A 560 27.46 -4.77 14.36
N MET A 561 27.94 -6.01 14.37
CA MET A 561 27.15 -7.18 14.79
C MET A 561 26.87 -7.19 16.29
N ALA A 562 27.84 -6.77 17.11
CA ALA A 562 27.69 -6.66 18.56
C ALA A 562 26.76 -5.48 18.95
N GLN A 563 26.80 -4.38 18.20
CA GLN A 563 25.94 -3.21 18.41
C GLN A 563 25.19 -2.81 17.14
N PRO A 564 24.13 -3.55 16.77
CA PRO A 564 23.37 -3.25 15.56
C PRO A 564 22.60 -1.93 15.71
N GLY A 565 22.75 -1.03 14.74
CA GLY A 565 21.95 0.20 14.70
C GLY A 565 20.47 -0.08 14.42
N ASP A 566 19.57 0.76 14.96
CA ASP A 566 18.11 0.62 14.79
C ASP A 566 17.51 1.58 13.74
N VAL A 567 18.32 2.03 12.77
CA VAL A 567 17.83 2.95 11.73
C VAL A 567 17.21 2.16 10.56
N PRO A 568 15.95 2.45 10.16
CA PRO A 568 15.33 1.80 9.01
C PRO A 568 15.86 2.41 7.69
N LEU A 569 16.87 1.78 7.10
CA LEU A 569 17.51 2.27 5.87
C LEU A 569 16.74 1.90 4.58
N PRO A 570 16.73 2.77 3.56
CA PRO A 570 16.30 2.39 2.21
C PRO A 570 17.28 1.36 1.61
N ARG A 571 16.81 0.53 0.67
CA ARG A 571 17.70 -0.45 0.01
C ARG A 571 18.87 0.26 -0.69
N LEU A 572 20.11 -0.19 -0.48
CA LEU A 572 21.31 0.40 -1.10
C LEU A 572 21.16 0.62 -2.61
N ARG A 573 20.59 -0.35 -3.34
CA ARG A 573 20.33 -0.22 -4.79
C ARG A 573 19.51 1.03 -5.15
N ARG A 574 18.53 1.42 -4.32
CA ARG A 574 17.73 2.64 -4.52
C ARG A 574 18.56 3.90 -4.26
N VAL A 575 19.49 3.85 -3.30
CA VAL A 575 20.42 4.94 -3.00
C VAL A 575 21.42 5.11 -4.15
N LEU A 576 22.06 4.04 -4.62
CA LEU A 576 23.01 4.09 -5.75
C LEU A 576 22.34 4.46 -7.08
N ALA A 577 21.05 4.12 -7.27
CA ALA A 577 20.29 4.59 -8.43
C ALA A 577 20.14 6.13 -8.47
N ARG A 578 20.42 6.81 -7.34
CA ARG A 578 20.44 8.27 -7.21
C ARG A 578 21.85 8.87 -7.27
N HIS A 579 22.89 8.09 -7.61
CA HIS A 579 24.29 8.54 -7.59
C HIS A 579 24.50 9.89 -8.32
N ASP A 580 23.96 10.08 -9.53
CA ASP A 580 24.03 11.35 -10.28
C ASP A 580 23.48 12.54 -9.48
N SER A 581 22.44 12.32 -8.69
CA SER A 581 21.82 13.36 -7.85
C SER A 581 22.63 13.63 -6.58
N ILE A 582 23.43 12.67 -6.12
CA ILE A 582 24.24 12.76 -4.90
C ILE A 582 25.60 13.41 -5.21
N CYS A 583 26.25 13.02 -6.32
CA CYS A 583 27.66 13.30 -6.61
C CYS A 583 27.93 14.54 -7.48
N GLN A 584 26.90 15.30 -7.90
CA GLN A 584 27.11 16.51 -8.67
C GLN A 584 27.77 17.64 -7.84
N ARG A 585 29.01 17.97 -8.19
CA ARG A 585 29.91 19.05 -7.70
C ARG A 585 30.74 18.73 -6.43
N GLY A 586 31.88 18.06 -6.65
CA GLY A 586 33.19 18.36 -6.02
C GLY A 586 33.38 18.35 -4.50
N ARG A 587 32.34 18.09 -3.69
CA ARG A 587 32.43 18.11 -2.21
C ARG A 587 32.05 16.79 -1.53
N ILE A 588 31.64 15.77 -2.29
CA ILE A 588 31.16 14.49 -1.76
C ILE A 588 31.84 13.36 -2.53
N LEU A 589 32.30 12.35 -1.81
CA LEU A 589 32.89 11.13 -2.37
C LEU A 589 31.93 10.50 -3.38
N PRO A 590 32.34 10.27 -4.65
CA PRO A 590 31.44 9.77 -5.68
C PRO A 590 31.09 8.30 -5.42
N LEU A 591 29.86 8.03 -5.00
CA LEU A 591 29.34 6.67 -4.90
C LEU A 591 29.28 6.03 -6.29
N SER A 592 29.63 4.74 -6.39
CA SER A 592 29.54 3.99 -7.64
C SER A 592 28.10 3.99 -8.20
N PRO A 593 27.93 4.04 -9.53
CA PRO A 593 26.61 3.89 -10.14
C PRO A 593 26.01 2.53 -9.78
N CYS A 594 24.68 2.45 -9.69
CA CYS A 594 24.00 1.18 -9.44
C CYS A 594 24.37 0.15 -10.53
N PRO A 595 25.03 -0.97 -10.18
CA PRO A 595 25.37 -1.98 -11.17
C PRO A 595 24.10 -2.74 -11.62
N ASP A 596 24.10 -3.21 -12.87
CA ASP A 596 23.13 -4.20 -13.33
C ASP A 596 23.65 -5.62 -13.03
N ARG A 597 22.73 -6.58 -12.92
CA ARG A 597 23.03 -7.97 -12.56
C ARG A 597 24.03 -8.61 -13.52
N ALA A 598 23.89 -8.38 -14.83
CA ALA A 598 24.82 -8.91 -15.83
C ALA A 598 26.26 -8.40 -15.59
N LYS A 599 26.43 -7.11 -15.26
CA LYS A 599 27.76 -6.53 -14.98
C LYS A 599 28.39 -7.08 -13.70
N LEU A 600 27.58 -7.41 -12.70
CA LEU A 600 28.08 -8.10 -11.49
C LEU A 600 28.56 -9.51 -11.84
N GLU A 601 27.81 -10.23 -12.68
CA GLU A 601 28.18 -11.58 -13.12
C GLU A 601 29.44 -11.59 -14.01
N GLU A 602 29.68 -10.54 -14.80
CA GLU A 602 30.84 -10.41 -15.71
C GLU A 602 32.11 -9.86 -15.03
N SER A 603 31.99 -9.12 -13.92
CA SER A 603 33.12 -8.47 -13.26
C SER A 603 33.22 -8.88 -11.78
N PRO A 604 34.19 -9.76 -11.42
CA PRO A 604 34.45 -10.12 -10.03
C PRO A 604 34.80 -8.91 -9.15
N ALA A 605 35.57 -7.95 -9.68
CA ALA A 605 35.94 -6.71 -8.98
C ALA A 605 34.70 -5.85 -8.63
N LEU A 606 33.76 -5.70 -9.57
CA LEU A 606 32.52 -4.96 -9.33
C LEU A 606 31.60 -5.69 -8.33
N THR A 607 31.58 -7.02 -8.37
CA THR A 607 30.85 -7.84 -7.38
C THR A 607 31.45 -7.70 -5.99
N CYS A 608 32.77 -7.71 -5.85
CA CYS A 608 33.48 -7.42 -4.62
C CYS A 608 33.11 -6.03 -4.08
N GLN A 609 33.28 -4.98 -4.90
CA GLN A 609 32.93 -3.60 -4.52
C GLN A 609 31.48 -3.48 -4.04
N TYR A 610 30.51 -3.94 -4.83
CA TYR A 610 29.10 -3.81 -4.50
C TYR A 610 28.73 -4.56 -3.21
N THR A 611 29.28 -5.77 -3.03
CA THR A 611 28.98 -6.60 -1.85
C THR A 611 29.59 -6.00 -0.59
N VAL A 612 30.85 -5.56 -0.63
CA VAL A 612 31.49 -4.87 0.50
C VAL A 612 30.74 -3.59 0.86
N LEU A 613 30.38 -2.75 -0.13
CA LEU A 613 29.57 -1.55 0.12
C LEU A 613 28.22 -1.90 0.76
N LYS A 614 27.58 -2.99 0.33
CA LYS A 614 26.32 -3.46 0.91
C LYS A 614 26.49 -3.91 2.35
N MET A 615 27.53 -4.67 2.67
CA MET A 615 27.82 -5.12 4.03
C MET A 615 28.09 -3.92 4.95
N LEU A 616 28.92 -2.96 4.52
CA LEU A 616 29.18 -1.72 5.24
C LEU A 616 27.90 -0.87 5.43
N TYR A 617 27.04 -0.80 4.42
CA TYR A 617 25.78 -0.05 4.45
C TYR A 617 24.76 -0.66 5.43
N ASP A 618 24.58 -1.98 5.39
CA ASP A 618 23.54 -2.67 6.15
C ASP A 618 23.89 -2.79 7.65
N GLY A 619 25.19 -2.83 8.01
CA GLY A 619 25.69 -2.94 9.39
C GLY A 619 26.40 -1.67 9.91
N PRO A 620 27.71 -1.50 9.66
CA PRO A 620 28.52 -0.40 10.22
C PRO A 620 27.94 1.00 10.04
N PHE A 621 27.53 1.35 8.81
CA PHE A 621 26.91 2.64 8.52
C PHE A 621 25.61 2.85 9.31
N ARG A 622 24.79 1.79 9.43
CA ARG A 622 23.54 1.85 10.20
C ARG A 622 23.80 2.14 11.68
N ALA A 623 24.78 1.47 12.27
CA ALA A 623 25.20 1.68 13.66
C ALA A 623 25.75 3.10 13.85
N TRP A 624 26.66 3.53 12.98
CA TRP A 624 27.21 4.87 12.97
C TRP A 624 26.12 5.95 12.86
N LEU A 625 25.15 5.77 11.96
CA LEU A 625 24.07 6.72 11.72
C LEU A 625 23.12 6.85 12.92
N ALA A 626 22.93 5.77 13.69
CA ALA A 626 22.11 5.79 14.91
C ALA A 626 22.73 6.67 16.02
N GLN A 627 24.05 6.78 16.05
CA GLN A 627 24.80 7.49 17.09
C GLN A 627 24.91 9.00 16.81
N GLN A 628 24.75 9.43 15.56
CA GLN A 628 24.91 10.84 15.17
C GLN A 628 23.99 11.79 15.94
N ASN A 629 24.47 13.01 16.16
CA ASN A 629 23.70 14.10 16.77
C ASN A 629 22.87 14.85 15.72
N SER A 630 21.85 15.57 16.18
CA SER A 630 20.92 16.30 15.32
C SER A 630 21.59 17.40 14.48
N THR A 631 22.69 17.99 14.93
CA THR A 631 23.45 19.00 14.16
C THR A 631 24.03 18.42 12.87
N ILE A 632 24.74 17.30 12.96
CA ILE A 632 25.30 16.60 11.79
C ILE A 632 24.18 16.12 10.87
N LEU A 633 23.12 15.56 11.45
CA LEU A 633 21.99 15.06 10.66
C LEU A 633 21.23 16.18 9.94
N ASN A 634 21.00 17.33 10.60
CA ASN A 634 20.39 18.50 9.99
C ASN A 634 21.26 19.08 8.87
N HIS A 635 22.60 19.02 8.97
CA HIS A 635 23.49 19.39 7.88
C HIS A 635 23.21 18.59 6.60
N TYR A 636 22.99 17.27 6.70
CA TYR A 636 22.61 16.44 5.55
C TYR A 636 21.23 16.78 4.99
N ILE A 637 20.27 17.04 5.87
CA ILE A 637 18.89 17.42 5.52
C ILE A 637 18.89 18.75 4.77
N ASP A 638 19.47 19.79 5.36
CA ASP A 638 19.48 21.15 4.81
C ASP A 638 20.29 21.22 3.51
N SER A 639 21.42 20.50 3.42
CA SER A 639 22.17 20.37 2.16
C SER A 639 21.33 19.75 1.05
N THR A 640 20.50 18.75 1.38
CA THR A 640 19.62 18.10 0.42
C THR A 640 18.47 19.03 0.01
N ILE A 641 17.88 19.77 0.96
CA ILE A 641 16.83 20.77 0.73
C ILE A 641 17.34 21.89 -0.18
N ALA A 642 18.51 22.47 0.12
CA ALA A 642 19.10 23.54 -0.68
C ALA A 642 19.31 23.12 -2.14
N ARG A 643 19.73 21.86 -2.36
CA ARG A 643 19.87 21.29 -3.70
C ARG A 643 18.50 21.06 -4.37
N THR A 644 17.51 20.51 -3.68
CA THR A 644 16.17 20.33 -4.28
C THR A 644 15.51 21.65 -4.61
N ASP A 645 15.70 22.67 -3.78
CA ASP A 645 15.27 24.05 -4.02
C ASP A 645 15.93 24.58 -5.28
N LYS A 646 17.27 24.49 -5.38
CA LYS A 646 18.00 24.90 -6.57
C LYS A 646 17.51 24.19 -7.84
N ALA A 647 17.33 22.87 -7.79
CA ALA A 647 16.80 22.11 -8.93
C ALA A 647 15.36 22.54 -9.29
N ALA A 648 14.52 22.82 -8.30
CA ALA A 648 13.17 23.32 -8.53
C ALA A 648 13.19 24.71 -9.19
N ARG A 649 14.09 25.61 -8.76
CA ARG A 649 14.33 26.92 -9.38
C ARG A 649 14.85 26.77 -10.81
N ASP A 650 15.78 25.87 -11.06
CA ASP A 650 16.37 25.64 -12.38
C ASP A 650 15.41 24.98 -13.38
N MET A 651 14.43 24.20 -12.90
CA MET A 651 13.40 23.59 -13.74
C MET A 651 12.21 24.52 -14.00
N ASN A 652 11.67 25.14 -12.95
CA ASN A 652 10.43 25.92 -13.01
C ASN A 652 10.67 27.41 -13.25
N GLY A 653 11.86 27.91 -12.90
CA GLY A 653 12.22 29.33 -12.94
C GLY A 653 12.97 29.78 -14.20
N ARG A 654 13.17 28.93 -15.22
CA ARG A 654 13.97 29.30 -16.42
C ARG A 654 13.51 30.56 -17.15
N LYS A 655 12.25 30.98 -16.95
CA LYS A 655 11.64 32.15 -17.59
C LYS A 655 11.14 33.21 -16.60
N LEU A 656 11.45 33.07 -15.31
CA LEU A 656 10.95 33.96 -14.24
C LEU A 656 12.04 34.92 -13.77
N ALA A 657 11.65 36.06 -13.21
CA ALA A 657 12.58 37.00 -12.58
C ALA A 657 13.18 36.41 -11.29
N GLN A 658 14.35 36.89 -10.84
CA GLN A 658 15.05 36.29 -9.69
C GLN A 658 14.20 36.26 -8.40
N ALA A 659 13.51 37.36 -8.09
CA ALA A 659 12.57 37.43 -6.96
C ALA A 659 11.43 36.39 -7.05
N GLU A 660 10.95 36.07 -8.25
CA GLU A 660 9.95 35.03 -8.47
C GLU A 660 10.55 33.61 -8.38
N LYS A 661 11.83 33.44 -8.75
CA LYS A 661 12.56 32.18 -8.56
C LYS A 661 12.80 31.89 -7.09
N ASP A 662 13.04 32.91 -6.27
CA ASP A 662 13.31 32.74 -4.84
C ASP A 662 12.06 32.28 -4.06
N LEU A 663 10.87 32.48 -4.62
CA LEU A 663 9.60 31.90 -4.14
C LEU A 663 9.42 30.43 -4.49
N ILE A 664 10.16 29.92 -5.47
CA ILE A 664 10.15 28.51 -5.83
C ILE A 664 11.00 27.79 -4.78
N THR A 665 10.38 27.52 -3.64
CA THR A 665 10.88 26.52 -2.70
C THR A 665 10.46 25.14 -3.19
N SER A 666 11.37 24.19 -3.08
CA SER A 666 10.99 22.80 -3.24
C SER A 666 10.07 22.41 -2.09
N ARG A 667 9.21 21.42 -2.34
CA ARG A 667 8.35 20.85 -1.28
C ARG A 667 9.16 20.24 -0.13
N ALA A 668 10.47 20.03 -0.31
CA ALA A 668 11.34 19.57 0.74
C ALA A 668 11.64 20.67 1.78
N ALA A 669 11.49 21.95 1.44
CA ALA A 669 11.71 23.07 2.36
C ALA A 669 10.74 23.06 3.56
N ASP A 670 9.54 22.51 3.38
CA ASP A 670 8.52 22.36 4.43
C ASP A 670 8.72 21.09 5.28
N LEU A 671 9.75 20.27 4.99
CA LEU A 671 10.03 19.07 5.78
C LEU A 671 10.64 19.44 7.14
N PRO A 672 10.28 18.70 8.20
CA PRO A 672 10.74 19.00 9.56
C PRO A 672 12.24 18.73 9.73
N ARG A 673 12.89 19.58 10.52
CA ARG A 673 14.27 19.38 11.02
C ARG A 673 14.25 18.64 12.35
N LEU A 674 15.39 18.07 12.72
CA LEU A 674 15.61 17.44 14.02
C LEU A 674 15.87 18.50 15.10
N SER A 675 15.31 18.33 16.30
CA SER A 675 15.67 19.08 17.51
C SER A 675 16.88 18.43 18.21
N VAL A 676 17.42 19.09 19.25
CA VAL A 676 18.70 18.75 19.90
C VAL A 676 18.77 17.27 20.31
N ASP A 677 17.68 16.69 20.82
CA ASP A 677 17.61 15.31 21.34
C ASP A 677 17.02 14.28 20.36
N GLU A 678 16.84 14.64 19.09
CA GLU A 678 16.23 13.75 18.10
C GLU A 678 17.28 13.06 17.23
N LYS A 679 16.96 11.83 16.83
CA LYS A 679 17.83 10.94 16.05
C LYS A 679 17.30 10.75 14.63
N MET A 680 18.10 10.13 13.76
CA MET A 680 17.70 9.85 12.37
C MET A 680 16.39 9.04 12.29
N GLY A 681 16.14 8.13 13.24
CA GLY A 681 14.87 7.39 13.34
C GLY A 681 13.64 8.30 13.41
N ASP A 682 13.71 9.38 14.20
CA ASP A 682 12.61 10.35 14.38
C ASP A 682 12.31 11.13 13.09
N PHE A 683 13.35 11.45 12.33
CA PHE A 683 13.22 12.09 11.03
C PHE A 683 12.53 11.18 10.01
N LEU A 684 12.98 9.93 9.89
CA LEU A 684 12.39 8.95 8.98
C LEU A 684 10.92 8.62 9.34
N ALA A 685 10.61 8.60 10.63
CA ALA A 685 9.24 8.48 11.14
C ALA A 685 8.34 9.62 10.62
N ARG A 686 8.83 10.86 10.70
CA ARG A 686 8.12 12.05 10.23
C ARG A 686 7.97 12.07 8.71
N LEU A 687 8.99 11.68 7.95
CA LEU A 687 8.88 11.53 6.50
C LEU A 687 7.82 10.48 6.10
N THR A 688 7.78 9.36 6.82
CA THR A 688 6.77 8.31 6.61
C THR A 688 5.37 8.83 6.93
N ALA A 689 5.21 9.58 8.03
CA ALA A 689 3.94 10.19 8.43
C ALA A 689 3.48 11.25 7.42
N ALA A 690 4.39 12.07 6.90
CA ALA A 690 4.12 13.04 5.84
C ALA A 690 3.66 12.35 4.56
N THR A 691 4.36 11.29 4.14
CA THR A 691 3.99 10.47 2.97
C THR A 691 2.59 9.88 3.11
N ALA A 692 2.25 9.32 4.28
CA ALA A 692 0.94 8.75 4.55
C ALA A 692 -0.18 9.82 4.56
N THR A 693 0.12 11.01 5.10
CA THR A 693 -0.80 12.14 5.13
C THR A 693 -1.08 12.64 3.72
N GLU A 694 -0.05 12.84 2.90
CA GLU A 694 -0.18 13.26 1.50
C GLU A 694 -0.98 12.26 0.66
N MET A 695 -0.67 10.95 0.78
CA MET A 695 -1.44 9.90 0.09
C MET A 695 -2.94 9.94 0.46
N ARG A 696 -3.27 10.28 1.71
CA ARG A 696 -4.65 10.33 2.21
C ARG A 696 -5.37 11.61 1.77
N VAL A 697 -4.67 12.73 1.77
CA VAL A 697 -5.18 14.04 1.34
C VAL A 697 -5.51 13.98 -0.16
N GLN A 698 -4.59 13.49 -1.00
CA GLN A 698 -4.80 13.39 -2.45
C GLN A 698 -5.85 12.36 -2.85
N ARG A 699 -5.98 11.21 -2.16
CA ARG A 699 -7.09 10.27 -2.38
C ARG A 699 -8.45 10.83 -1.96
N GLY A 700 -8.47 11.76 -1.00
CA GLY A 700 -9.68 12.44 -0.52
C GLY A 700 -10.16 13.55 -1.46
N TYR A 701 -9.25 14.22 -2.17
CA TYR A 701 -9.61 15.01 -3.35
C TYR A 701 -9.96 14.02 -4.46
N GLN A 702 -11.09 14.17 -5.14
CA GLN A 702 -11.53 13.20 -6.16
C GLN A 702 -10.68 13.22 -7.45
N SER A 703 -9.37 13.51 -7.37
CA SER A 703 -8.48 13.60 -8.52
C SER A 703 -7.10 13.01 -8.22
N ASP A 704 -6.84 11.88 -8.90
CA ASP A 704 -5.53 11.44 -9.37
C ASP A 704 -4.61 10.69 -8.38
N GLY A 705 -4.80 9.37 -8.30
CA GLY A 705 -3.91 8.45 -7.59
C GLY A 705 -2.49 8.41 -8.15
N GLU A 706 -2.27 8.78 -9.42
CA GLU A 706 -0.91 8.88 -9.97
C GLU A 706 -0.18 10.09 -9.39
N ASN A 707 -0.86 11.22 -9.20
CA ASN A 707 -0.25 12.39 -8.55
C ASN A 707 0.12 12.09 -7.09
N ALA A 708 -0.72 11.33 -6.37
CA ALA A 708 -0.40 10.86 -5.03
C ALA A 708 0.84 9.94 -5.02
N GLN A 709 0.96 9.04 -6.01
CA GLN A 709 2.14 8.18 -6.16
C GLN A 709 3.40 8.96 -6.54
N LYS A 710 3.31 9.92 -7.47
CA LYS A 710 4.42 10.80 -7.85
C LYS A 710 4.91 11.62 -6.66
N GLN A 711 4.01 12.10 -5.81
CA GLN A 711 4.35 12.84 -4.59
C GLN A 711 5.02 11.96 -3.53
N ALA A 712 4.49 10.75 -3.29
CA ALA A 712 5.15 9.80 -2.40
C ALA A 712 6.53 9.38 -2.92
N ALA A 713 6.68 9.23 -4.24
CA ALA A 713 7.96 8.94 -4.87
C ALA A 713 8.98 10.06 -4.65
N PHE A 714 8.55 11.33 -4.65
CA PHE A 714 9.43 12.47 -4.33
C PHE A 714 10.00 12.39 -2.92
N ILE A 715 9.15 12.13 -1.90
CA ILE A 715 9.63 12.00 -0.51
C ILE A 715 10.60 10.82 -0.40
N GLY A 716 10.28 9.68 -1.02
CA GLY A 716 11.17 8.52 -1.03
C GLY A 716 12.48 8.73 -1.81
N GLN A 717 12.52 9.65 -2.77
CA GLN A 717 13.76 10.07 -3.45
C GLN A 717 14.60 10.99 -2.56
N PHE A 718 13.95 11.94 -1.89
CA PHE A 718 14.60 12.84 -0.93
C PHE A 718 15.26 12.07 0.22
N GLU A 719 14.56 11.07 0.77
CA GLU A 719 15.10 10.13 1.77
C GLU A 719 16.40 9.46 1.27
N CYS A 720 16.39 8.92 0.04
CA CYS A 720 17.57 8.27 -0.54
C CYS A 720 18.74 9.24 -0.72
N ASP A 721 18.47 10.51 -0.99
CA ASP A 721 19.52 11.52 -1.16
C ASP A 721 20.17 11.92 0.16
N VAL A 722 19.38 12.11 1.22
CA VAL A 722 19.89 12.40 2.57
C VAL A 722 20.77 11.23 3.04
N ILE A 723 20.26 10.01 2.92
CA ILE A 723 20.98 8.80 3.33
C ILE A 723 22.23 8.55 2.47
N GLY A 724 22.15 8.81 1.16
CA GLY A 724 23.30 8.67 0.27
C GLY A 724 24.44 9.63 0.60
N ARG A 725 24.12 10.86 1.02
CA ARG A 725 25.14 11.83 1.49
C ARG A 725 25.78 11.39 2.80
N ALA A 726 24.97 11.00 3.77
CA ALA A 726 25.47 10.48 5.05
C ALA A 726 26.35 9.23 4.85
N PHE A 727 26.00 8.36 3.89
CA PHE A 727 26.79 7.17 3.59
C PHE A 727 28.14 7.51 2.94
N ALA A 728 28.18 8.47 2.02
CA ALA A 728 29.43 8.93 1.43
C ALA A 728 30.38 9.54 2.47
N ASP A 729 29.84 10.31 3.42
CA ASP A 729 30.60 10.85 4.55
C ASP A 729 31.11 9.77 5.49
N PHE A 730 30.29 8.78 5.82
CA PHE A 730 30.70 7.61 6.60
C PHE A 730 31.89 6.89 5.95
N LEU A 731 31.80 6.59 4.65
CA LEU A 731 32.89 5.92 3.93
C LEU A 731 34.20 6.73 4.01
N ASN A 732 34.12 8.06 3.95
CA ASN A 732 35.29 8.92 4.06
C ASN A 732 35.84 9.01 5.49
N GLN A 733 34.98 9.26 6.49
CA GLN A 733 35.37 9.44 7.89
C GLN A 733 35.87 8.13 8.53
N SER A 734 35.31 7.00 8.13
CA SER A 734 35.69 5.67 8.63
C SER A 734 36.77 5.01 7.77
N GLY A 735 37.37 5.70 6.80
CA GLY A 735 38.50 5.19 6.03
C GLY A 735 38.17 4.02 5.07
N PHE A 736 36.94 3.94 4.57
CA PHE A 736 36.48 2.93 3.59
C PHE A 736 36.43 3.47 2.14
N ASP A 737 36.99 4.65 1.88
CA ASP A 737 37.01 5.28 0.56
C ASP A 737 37.77 4.43 -0.49
N PHE A 738 38.70 3.57 -0.03
CA PHE A 738 39.41 2.62 -0.89
C PHE A 738 38.47 1.65 -1.62
N VAL A 739 37.31 1.29 -1.05
CA VAL A 739 36.34 0.40 -1.70
C VAL A 739 35.79 1.03 -2.98
N LEU A 740 35.64 2.36 -3.02
CA LEU A 740 35.17 3.09 -4.19
C LEU A 740 36.25 3.27 -5.26
N LYS A 741 37.54 3.07 -4.91
CA LYS A 741 38.67 3.15 -5.84
C LYS A 741 38.83 1.87 -6.67
N LEU A 742 38.23 0.75 -6.25
CA LEU A 742 38.19 -0.50 -7.00
C LEU A 742 37.39 -0.30 -8.31
N LYS A 743 38.06 -0.44 -9.46
CA LYS A 743 37.43 -0.25 -10.77
C LYS A 743 36.79 -1.55 -11.26
N ALA A 744 35.74 -1.42 -12.07
CA ALA A 744 35.02 -2.58 -12.61
C ALA A 744 35.86 -3.42 -13.59
N ASP A 745 36.89 -2.84 -14.20
CA ASP A 745 37.81 -3.47 -15.14
C ASP A 745 39.09 -4.02 -14.49
N THR A 746 39.21 -3.95 -13.16
CA THR A 746 40.36 -4.51 -12.44
C THR A 746 40.40 -6.04 -12.64
N PRO A 747 41.46 -6.60 -13.25
CA PRO A 747 41.59 -8.04 -13.41
C PRO A 747 41.79 -8.71 -12.04
N GLN A 748 41.30 -9.93 -11.90
CA GLN A 748 41.57 -10.74 -10.71
C GLN A 748 43.06 -11.10 -10.67
N PRO A 749 43.79 -10.78 -9.58
CA PRO A 749 45.17 -11.23 -9.41
C PRO A 749 45.29 -12.75 -9.33
N ASP A 750 46.41 -13.31 -9.82
CA ASP A 750 46.64 -14.77 -9.84
C ASP A 750 46.81 -15.38 -8.44
N ALA A 751 47.25 -14.57 -7.46
CA ALA A 751 47.38 -14.97 -6.06
C ALA A 751 46.52 -14.07 -5.16
N ALA A 752 45.92 -14.67 -4.13
CA ALA A 752 45.25 -13.92 -3.08
C ALA A 752 46.26 -13.09 -2.29
N GLN A 753 45.96 -11.80 -2.08
CA GLN A 753 46.74 -10.88 -1.25
C GLN A 753 46.49 -11.11 0.25
N CYS A 754 45.40 -11.79 0.59
CA CYS A 754 44.98 -12.07 1.96
C CYS A 754 44.13 -13.35 1.97
N ASP A 755 44.42 -14.23 2.93
CA ASP A 755 43.46 -15.27 3.33
C ASP A 755 42.47 -14.66 4.33
N VAL A 756 41.26 -14.39 3.85
CA VAL A 756 40.22 -13.75 4.66
C VAL A 756 39.77 -14.66 5.81
N THR A 757 39.90 -15.98 5.66
CA THR A 757 39.49 -16.93 6.71
C THR A 757 40.46 -16.96 7.88
N ALA A 758 41.74 -16.62 7.64
CA ALA A 758 42.76 -16.46 8.67
C ALA A 758 42.60 -15.20 9.53
N LEU A 759 41.67 -14.29 9.17
CA LEU A 759 41.39 -13.07 9.93
C LEU A 759 40.50 -13.29 11.17
N ILE A 760 39.95 -14.49 11.35
CA ILE A 760 39.09 -14.82 12.50
C ILE A 760 39.98 -15.09 13.72
N ALA A 761 40.00 -14.20 14.72
CA ALA A 761 40.65 -14.50 15.99
C ALA A 761 39.73 -15.38 16.90
N PRO A 762 40.29 -16.29 17.72
CA PRO A 762 39.50 -17.10 18.65
C PRO A 762 38.66 -16.26 19.64
N ASP A 763 39.15 -15.08 20.02
CA ASP A 763 38.53 -14.18 21.00
C ASP A 763 37.50 -13.19 20.38
N ASP A 764 37.34 -13.17 19.05
CA ASP A 764 36.42 -12.26 18.36
C ASP A 764 34.94 -12.69 18.45
N ILE A 765 34.66 -13.84 19.07
CA ILE A 765 33.31 -14.41 19.22
C ILE A 765 32.70 -13.93 20.54
N SER A 766 32.29 -12.66 20.59
CA SER A 766 31.49 -12.16 21.72
C SER A 766 30.00 -12.36 21.44
N VAL A 767 29.41 -13.40 22.03
CA VAL A 767 27.96 -13.62 22.01
C VAL A 767 27.39 -13.18 23.35
N SER A 768 26.59 -12.10 23.37
CA SER A 768 25.82 -11.77 24.57
C SER A 768 24.90 -12.95 24.92
N PRO A 769 24.88 -13.42 26.19
CA PRO A 769 24.10 -14.59 26.55
C PRO A 769 22.61 -14.32 26.31
N PRO A 770 21.93 -15.12 25.48
CA PRO A 770 20.50 -14.94 25.25
C PRO A 770 19.71 -15.37 26.49
N GLN A 771 18.54 -14.77 26.68
CA GLN A 771 17.54 -15.32 27.59
C GLN A 771 16.97 -16.62 27.00
N ALA A 772 16.58 -17.57 27.85
CA ALA A 772 16.14 -18.89 27.40
C ALA A 772 14.96 -18.82 26.40
N TRP A 773 14.04 -17.86 26.54
CA TRP A 773 12.93 -17.68 25.61
C TRP A 773 13.36 -17.18 24.22
N GLN A 774 14.46 -16.44 24.11
CA GLN A 774 15.02 -16.01 22.83
C GLN A 774 15.48 -17.22 22.01
N GLN A 775 16.05 -18.23 22.69
CA GLN A 775 16.46 -19.49 22.07
C GLN A 775 15.25 -20.29 21.58
N VAL A 776 14.17 -20.37 22.36
CA VAL A 776 12.93 -21.05 21.94
C VAL A 776 12.26 -20.30 20.79
N LEU A 777 12.22 -18.97 20.83
CA LEU A 777 11.71 -18.17 19.71
C LEU A 777 12.53 -18.39 18.44
N TYR A 778 13.87 -18.45 18.55
CA TYR A 778 14.76 -18.76 17.44
C TYR A 778 14.43 -20.12 16.82
N PHE A 779 14.22 -21.14 17.64
CA PHE A 779 13.76 -22.45 17.20
C PHE A 779 12.42 -22.36 16.43
N ILE A 780 11.41 -21.67 16.98
CA ILE A 780 10.09 -21.50 16.33
C ILE A 780 10.20 -20.76 14.99
N LEU A 781 11.13 -19.80 14.84
CA LEU A 781 11.30 -19.06 13.58
C LEU A 781 11.71 -19.96 12.40
N HIS A 782 12.29 -21.14 12.64
CA HIS A 782 12.61 -22.10 11.57
C HIS A 782 11.37 -22.68 10.89
N LEU A 783 10.20 -22.57 11.55
CA LEU A 783 8.90 -22.95 10.99
C LEU A 783 8.36 -21.91 9.98
N VAL A 784 8.96 -20.72 9.94
CA VAL A 784 8.48 -19.54 9.22
C VAL A 784 9.36 -19.24 7.99
N PRO A 785 8.76 -18.92 6.82
CA PRO A 785 9.52 -18.45 5.66
C PRO A 785 10.40 -17.24 5.96
N VAL A 786 11.62 -17.25 5.41
CA VAL A 786 12.61 -16.17 5.58
C VAL A 786 12.06 -14.82 5.14
N ASP A 787 11.33 -14.79 4.02
CA ASP A 787 10.78 -13.56 3.46
C ASP A 787 9.74 -12.95 4.43
N ASP A 788 8.94 -13.78 5.11
CA ASP A 788 7.96 -13.35 6.13
C ASP A 788 8.63 -12.93 7.44
N ALA A 789 9.70 -13.59 7.87
CA ALA A 789 10.52 -13.16 9.01
C ALA A 789 11.20 -11.80 8.75
N SER A 790 11.66 -11.57 7.51
CA SER A 790 12.22 -10.27 7.10
C SER A 790 11.15 -9.17 7.13
N HIS A 791 9.94 -9.48 6.65
CA HIS A 791 8.80 -8.58 6.76
C HIS A 791 8.45 -8.28 8.22
N LEU A 792 8.48 -9.28 9.11
CA LEU A 792 8.26 -9.10 10.54
C LEU A 792 9.25 -8.12 11.15
N LEU A 793 10.55 -8.34 10.94
CA LEU A 793 11.62 -7.47 11.42
C LEU A 793 11.39 -6.02 10.97
N HIS A 794 11.07 -5.82 9.68
CA HIS A 794 10.77 -4.49 9.16
C HIS A 794 9.56 -3.84 9.84
N GLN A 795 8.50 -4.59 10.11
CA GLN A 795 7.33 -4.04 10.77
C GLN A 795 7.55 -3.76 12.27
N ILE A 796 8.33 -4.60 12.97
CA ILE A 796 8.70 -4.36 14.37
C ILE A 796 9.50 -3.07 14.51
N ARG A 797 10.53 -2.88 13.68
CA ARG A 797 11.31 -1.62 13.63
C ARG A 797 10.42 -0.41 13.38
N LYS A 798 9.54 -0.51 12.38
CA LYS A 798 8.59 0.56 12.06
C LYS A 798 7.67 0.85 13.24
N TRP A 799 7.26 -0.17 13.97
CA TRP A 799 6.36 -0.03 15.10
C TRP A 799 7.06 0.60 16.32
N GLN A 800 8.29 0.20 16.66
CA GLN A 800 9.09 0.81 17.73
C GLN A 800 9.31 2.31 17.52
N VAL A 801 9.72 2.67 16.29
CA VAL A 801 9.89 4.08 15.90
C VAL A 801 8.59 4.89 16.07
N LEU A 802 7.43 4.24 15.94
CA LEU A 802 6.15 4.90 16.12
C LEU A 802 5.69 4.93 17.58
N GLU A 803 6.13 4.06 18.47
CA GLU A 803 5.56 3.94 19.84
C GLU A 803 5.87 5.16 20.73
N GLY A 804 6.95 5.90 20.46
CA GLY A 804 7.35 7.08 21.24
C GLY A 804 8.25 6.72 22.42
N LYS A 805 8.91 7.74 23.01
CA LYS A 805 10.05 7.59 23.93
C LYS A 805 9.74 7.10 25.36
N GLU A 806 8.49 6.75 25.71
CA GLU A 806 8.11 6.55 27.13
C GLU A 806 8.62 5.25 27.79
N LYS A 807 9.23 4.34 27.03
CA LYS A 807 10.29 3.37 27.43
C LYS A 807 10.46 2.40 26.27
N PRO A 808 11.65 2.25 25.67
CA PRO A 808 11.86 1.17 24.72
C PRO A 808 11.62 -0.15 25.47
N ALA A 809 10.62 -0.92 25.07
CA ALA A 809 10.43 -2.26 25.62
C ALA A 809 11.65 -3.10 25.21
N GLN A 810 12.53 -3.41 26.16
CA GLN A 810 13.72 -4.27 25.98
C GLN A 810 13.39 -5.51 25.14
N ILE A 811 12.22 -6.10 25.37
CA ILE A 811 11.68 -7.26 24.64
C ILE A 811 11.63 -7.04 23.12
N ALA A 812 11.25 -5.85 22.65
CA ALA A 812 11.18 -5.57 21.23
C ALA A 812 12.57 -5.49 20.60
N HIS A 813 13.60 -5.06 21.33
CA HIS A 813 15.00 -5.12 20.90
C HIS A 813 15.48 -6.59 20.87
N ASP A 814 15.16 -7.35 21.91
CA ASP A 814 15.52 -8.78 22.03
C ASP A 814 14.87 -9.63 20.93
N VAL A 815 13.62 -9.35 20.53
CA VAL A 815 12.97 -10.01 19.39
C VAL A 815 13.67 -9.67 18.07
N GLN A 816 14.16 -8.44 17.91
CA GLN A 816 14.90 -8.06 16.71
C GLN A 816 16.24 -8.77 16.60
N SER A 817 16.96 -8.93 17.72
CA SER A 817 18.25 -9.64 17.71
C SER A 817 18.06 -11.11 17.31
N VAL A 818 17.01 -11.76 17.82
CA VAL A 818 16.61 -13.13 17.43
C VAL A 818 16.29 -13.21 15.93
N LEU A 819 15.49 -12.28 15.41
CA LEU A 819 15.15 -12.24 13.98
C LEU A 819 16.37 -11.97 13.10
N MET A 820 17.29 -11.10 13.53
CA MET A 820 18.52 -10.82 12.80
C MET A 820 19.42 -12.05 12.75
N LEU A 821 19.65 -12.73 13.87
CA LEU A 821 20.40 -13.99 13.89
C LEU A 821 19.77 -15.03 12.94
N TYR A 822 18.44 -15.13 12.94
CA TYR A 822 17.73 -16.05 12.05
C TYR A 822 17.96 -15.69 10.58
N LEU A 823 17.80 -14.42 10.20
CA LEU A 823 17.98 -13.98 8.82
C LEU A 823 19.42 -14.10 8.33
N ASP A 824 20.40 -13.87 9.21
CA ASP A 824 21.82 -13.96 8.89
C ASP A 824 22.25 -15.43 8.70
N MET A 825 21.77 -16.33 9.57
CA MET A 825 22.23 -17.73 9.59
C MET A 825 21.34 -18.71 8.84
N HIS A 826 20.08 -18.37 8.54
CA HIS A 826 19.14 -19.34 7.93
C HIS A 826 19.71 -19.97 6.66
N ASP A 827 20.23 -19.17 5.73
CA ASP A 827 20.74 -19.72 4.47
C ASP A 827 22.13 -20.37 4.61
N ALA A 828 22.96 -19.90 5.55
CA ALA A 828 24.29 -20.44 5.81
C ALA A 828 24.28 -21.93 6.17
N LYS A 829 23.22 -22.38 6.88
CA LYS A 829 23.04 -23.79 7.25
C LYS A 829 22.74 -24.72 6.06
N PHE A 830 22.48 -24.13 4.89
CA PHE A 830 22.19 -24.84 3.65
C PHE A 830 23.22 -24.56 2.54
N THR A 831 24.26 -23.76 2.80
CA THR A 831 25.37 -23.51 1.85
C THR A 831 26.46 -24.58 1.95
N GLY A 832 27.30 -24.72 0.92
CA GLY A 832 28.43 -25.66 0.93
C GLY A 832 28.18 -27.02 0.28
N GLY A 833 27.26 -27.12 -0.68
CA GLY A 833 27.00 -28.37 -1.41
C GLY A 833 26.11 -29.37 -0.68
N ALA A 834 25.51 -28.99 0.46
CA ALA A 834 24.44 -29.77 1.07
C ALA A 834 23.30 -29.95 0.06
N ALA A 835 23.01 -31.19 -0.33
CA ALA A 835 21.91 -31.50 -1.22
C ALA A 835 20.60 -30.99 -0.59
N LEU A 836 19.75 -30.34 -1.37
CA LEU A 836 18.41 -30.00 -0.92
C LEU A 836 17.66 -31.34 -0.79
N HIS A 837 17.60 -31.88 0.43
CA HIS A 837 16.99 -33.18 0.68
C HIS A 837 15.55 -33.20 0.17
N GLY A 838 15.23 -34.14 -0.72
CA GLY A 838 13.92 -34.24 -1.38
C GLY A 838 13.75 -33.41 -2.65
N ILE A 839 14.82 -32.81 -3.21
CA ILE A 839 14.76 -32.12 -4.51
C ILE A 839 14.46 -33.08 -5.67
N GLU A 840 14.80 -34.36 -5.51
CA GLU A 840 14.61 -35.41 -6.53
C GLU A 840 13.15 -35.54 -6.92
N LYS A 841 12.22 -35.25 -5.99
CA LYS A 841 10.78 -35.29 -6.26
C LYS A 841 10.33 -34.20 -7.25
N PHE A 842 11.11 -33.14 -7.44
CA PHE A 842 10.85 -32.15 -8.50
C PHE A 842 11.16 -32.66 -9.91
N ALA A 843 11.83 -33.81 -10.05
CA ALA A 843 12.08 -34.45 -11.35
C ALA A 843 10.77 -34.77 -12.09
N GLU A 844 9.65 -34.94 -11.39
CA GLU A 844 8.32 -35.17 -11.99
C GLU A 844 7.82 -34.00 -12.86
N PHE A 845 8.38 -32.80 -12.70
CA PHE A 845 8.11 -31.67 -13.61
C PHE A 845 8.80 -31.80 -14.96
N PHE A 846 9.73 -32.75 -15.11
CA PHE A 846 10.48 -33.01 -16.34
C PHE A 846 9.96 -34.29 -17.00
N ALA A 847 10.00 -34.32 -18.34
CA ALA A 847 9.65 -35.51 -19.10
C ALA A 847 10.66 -36.64 -18.87
N HIS A 848 11.93 -36.30 -18.65
CA HIS A 848 13.00 -37.26 -18.35
C HIS A 848 13.79 -36.84 -17.12
N ALA A 849 14.04 -37.80 -16.21
CA ALA A 849 14.83 -37.55 -15.00
C ALA A 849 16.29 -37.16 -15.30
N ALA A 850 16.83 -37.57 -16.45
CA ALA A 850 18.16 -37.16 -16.91
C ALA A 850 18.25 -35.64 -17.16
N ASP A 851 17.20 -35.06 -17.74
CA ASP A 851 17.11 -33.61 -17.98
C ASP A 851 17.06 -32.83 -16.66
N PHE A 852 16.34 -33.36 -15.67
CA PHE A 852 16.35 -32.78 -14.32
C PHE A 852 17.76 -32.79 -13.72
N ARG A 853 18.49 -33.91 -13.79
CA ARG A 853 19.88 -34.00 -13.28
C ARG A 853 20.85 -33.08 -14.02
N ALA A 854 20.59 -32.80 -15.30
CA ALA A 854 21.39 -31.87 -16.08
C ALA A 854 21.19 -30.39 -15.66
N VAL A 855 20.02 -30.05 -15.12
CA VAL A 855 19.73 -28.71 -14.60
C VAL A 855 20.06 -28.60 -13.10
N PHE A 856 19.85 -29.69 -12.34
CA PHE A 856 20.04 -29.80 -10.90
C PHE A 856 21.06 -30.92 -10.57
N PRO A 857 22.37 -30.69 -10.78
CA PRO A 857 23.37 -31.71 -10.54
C PRO A 857 23.52 -32.04 -9.04
N PRO A 858 23.80 -33.31 -8.67
CA PRO A 858 23.94 -33.75 -7.28
C PRO A 858 25.10 -33.06 -6.55
N GLN A 859 26.20 -32.80 -7.25
CA GLN A 859 27.35 -32.04 -6.75
C GLN A 859 27.38 -30.69 -7.48
N SER A 860 26.99 -29.63 -6.80
CA SER A 860 26.97 -28.28 -7.37
C SER A 860 28.37 -27.66 -7.25
N LEU A 861 28.97 -27.31 -8.38
CA LEU A 861 30.05 -26.31 -8.40
C LEU A 861 29.45 -24.95 -7.97
N GLN A 862 30.17 -24.16 -7.17
CA GLN A 862 29.69 -22.91 -6.55
C GLN A 862 29.08 -21.91 -7.56
N ASP A 863 29.50 -21.93 -8.83
CA ASP A 863 29.01 -21.03 -9.89
C ASP A 863 27.70 -21.45 -10.56
N GLN A 864 27.32 -22.74 -10.52
CA GLN A 864 26.06 -23.21 -11.10
C GLN A 864 24.83 -22.85 -10.23
N ASP A 865 25.08 -22.44 -8.99
CA ASP A 865 24.08 -22.33 -7.94
C ASP A 865 23.20 -21.06 -8.03
N ARG A 866 23.71 -19.98 -8.64
CA ARG A 866 23.04 -18.66 -8.63
C ARG A 866 21.77 -18.57 -9.50
N SER A 867 21.58 -19.50 -10.45
CA SER A 867 20.43 -19.48 -11.37
C SER A 867 19.23 -20.29 -10.85
N ILE A 868 19.45 -21.16 -9.88
CA ILE A 868 18.46 -22.09 -9.34
C ILE A 868 17.81 -21.47 -8.10
N PRO A 869 16.47 -21.43 -8.00
CA PRO A 869 15.78 -20.85 -6.86
C PRO A 869 15.73 -21.81 -5.65
N ARG A 870 16.88 -22.36 -5.21
CA ARG A 870 16.96 -23.40 -4.14
C ARG A 870 16.19 -23.02 -2.89
N ARG A 871 16.30 -21.76 -2.43
CA ARG A 871 15.52 -21.25 -1.29
C ARG A 871 14.02 -21.45 -1.50
N GLY A 872 13.50 -21.05 -2.67
CA GLY A 872 12.08 -21.18 -2.98
C GLY A 872 11.61 -22.63 -3.09
N LEU A 873 12.45 -23.52 -3.63
CA LEU A 873 12.17 -24.95 -3.69
C LEU A 873 12.12 -25.56 -2.28
N ARG A 874 13.02 -25.14 -1.39
CA ARG A 874 13.00 -25.53 0.03
C ARG A 874 11.70 -25.13 0.71
N GLU A 875 11.21 -23.91 0.47
CA GLU A 875 9.93 -23.45 1.03
C GLU A 875 8.74 -24.30 0.56
N ILE A 876 8.73 -24.75 -0.69
CA ILE A 876 7.69 -25.67 -1.20
C ILE A 876 7.70 -26.98 -0.41
N VAL A 877 8.89 -27.54 -0.16
CA VAL A 877 9.08 -28.78 0.60
C VAL A 877 8.75 -28.58 2.09
N ARG A 878 9.10 -27.43 2.68
CA ARG A 878 8.78 -27.05 4.06
C ARG A 878 7.29 -27.19 4.34
N PHE A 879 6.46 -26.64 3.47
CA PHE A 879 5.00 -26.70 3.61
C PHE A 879 4.35 -28.02 3.15
N GLY A 880 5.13 -28.93 2.54
CA GLY A 880 4.60 -30.17 1.95
C GLY A 880 3.71 -29.94 0.73
N HIS A 881 3.89 -28.84 0.01
CA HIS A 881 3.01 -28.45 -1.11
C HIS A 881 3.46 -28.99 -2.47
N LEU A 882 4.51 -29.81 -2.52
CA LEU A 882 4.98 -30.38 -3.79
C LEU A 882 3.90 -31.23 -4.50
N PRO A 883 3.18 -32.16 -3.83
CA PRO A 883 2.10 -32.92 -4.47
C PRO A 883 1.00 -32.04 -5.07
N LEU A 884 0.67 -30.95 -4.37
CA LEU A 884 -0.30 -29.96 -4.84
C LEU A 884 0.17 -29.28 -6.13
N LEU A 885 1.44 -28.87 -6.20
CA LEU A 885 2.00 -28.23 -7.40
C LEU A 885 2.19 -29.19 -8.57
N GLN A 886 2.52 -30.46 -8.29
CA GLN A 886 2.57 -31.53 -9.29
C GLN A 886 1.19 -31.73 -9.91
N HIS A 887 0.14 -31.84 -9.08
CA HIS A 887 -1.24 -31.94 -9.56
C HIS A 887 -1.66 -30.74 -10.42
N MET A 888 -1.29 -29.52 -10.01
CA MET A 888 -1.57 -28.31 -10.79
C MET A 888 -0.84 -28.27 -12.14
N SER A 889 0.38 -28.79 -12.20
CA SER A 889 1.16 -28.74 -13.44
C SER A 889 0.62 -29.67 -14.54
N GLY A 890 -0.29 -30.58 -14.19
CA GLY A 890 -0.99 -31.45 -15.13
C GLY A 890 -0.02 -32.34 -15.92
N THR A 891 -0.28 -32.50 -17.23
CA THR A 891 0.58 -33.24 -18.19
C THR A 891 1.65 -32.38 -18.85
N VAL A 892 1.74 -31.08 -18.54
CA VAL A 892 2.69 -30.16 -19.19
C VAL A 892 4.04 -30.23 -18.48
N GLN A 893 4.87 -31.17 -18.95
CA GLN A 893 6.22 -31.38 -18.47
C GLN A 893 7.25 -30.53 -19.24
N ILE A 894 8.39 -30.31 -18.60
CA ILE A 894 9.58 -29.72 -19.22
C ILE A 894 10.20 -30.80 -20.11
N THR A 895 10.17 -30.58 -21.42
CA THR A 895 10.70 -31.52 -22.41
C THR A 895 12.22 -31.42 -22.53
N HIS A 896 12.82 -32.44 -23.14
CA HIS A 896 14.24 -32.44 -23.49
C HIS A 896 14.64 -31.22 -24.33
N ASP A 897 13.83 -30.90 -25.36
CA ASP A 897 14.06 -29.73 -26.24
C ASP A 897 14.14 -28.41 -25.46
N ASN A 898 13.31 -28.25 -24.42
CA ASN A 898 13.35 -27.06 -23.57
C ASN A 898 14.70 -26.94 -22.84
N VAL A 899 15.22 -28.05 -22.33
CA VAL A 899 16.51 -28.08 -21.60
C VAL A 899 17.68 -27.84 -22.55
N VAL A 900 17.69 -28.50 -23.71
CA VAL A 900 18.73 -28.31 -24.73
C VAL A 900 18.75 -26.86 -25.22
N ALA A 901 17.59 -26.27 -25.54
CA ALA A 901 17.49 -24.87 -25.96
C ALA A 901 17.95 -23.90 -24.86
N TRP A 902 17.65 -24.20 -23.60
CA TRP A 902 18.08 -23.39 -22.45
C TRP A 902 19.60 -23.45 -22.25
N GLN A 903 20.22 -24.63 -22.35
CA GLN A 903 21.67 -24.80 -22.26
C GLN A 903 22.39 -24.11 -23.42
N ALA A 904 21.97 -24.35 -24.66
CA ALA A 904 22.59 -23.77 -25.86
C ALA A 904 22.60 -22.23 -25.83
N ALA A 905 21.55 -21.59 -25.27
CA ALA A 905 21.50 -20.14 -25.13
C ALA A 905 22.51 -19.58 -24.12
N ARG A 906 22.99 -20.39 -23.17
CA ARG A 906 23.88 -20.01 -22.06
C ARG A 906 25.34 -20.42 -22.28
N THR A 907 25.61 -21.41 -23.12
CA THR A 907 26.98 -21.84 -23.44
C THR A 907 27.74 -20.73 -24.16
N ALA A 908 28.90 -20.33 -23.62
CA ALA A 908 29.75 -19.33 -24.23
C ALA A 908 30.33 -19.82 -25.56
N GLY A 909 30.34 -18.97 -26.59
CA GLY A 909 31.03 -19.25 -27.85
C GLY A 909 32.51 -18.87 -27.78
N ALA A 910 33.22 -18.96 -28.92
CA ALA A 910 34.64 -18.61 -29.05
C ALA A 910 35.01 -17.18 -28.59
N THR A 911 34.04 -16.27 -28.47
CA THR A 911 34.23 -14.88 -28.01
C THR A 911 34.07 -14.70 -26.50
N GLY A 912 33.92 -15.78 -25.72
CA GLY A 912 33.71 -15.74 -24.27
C GLY A 912 32.31 -15.30 -23.80
N MET A 913 31.43 -14.84 -24.70
CA MET A 913 30.04 -14.46 -24.40
C MET A 913 29.04 -15.49 -24.94
N SER A 914 27.99 -15.76 -24.16
CA SER A 914 26.87 -16.60 -24.59
C SER A 914 25.98 -15.91 -25.64
N PRO A 915 25.23 -16.66 -26.46
CA PRO A 915 24.25 -16.08 -27.38
C PRO A 915 23.29 -15.11 -26.70
N ILE A 916 22.78 -15.45 -25.51
CA ILE A 916 21.84 -14.57 -24.80
C ILE A 916 22.50 -13.30 -24.27
N ALA A 917 23.74 -13.37 -23.75
CA ALA A 917 24.46 -12.21 -23.26
C ALA A 917 24.67 -11.18 -24.39
N ARG A 918 25.02 -11.65 -25.60
CA ARG A 918 25.13 -10.78 -26.80
C ARG A 918 23.81 -10.09 -27.14
N ARG A 919 22.68 -10.81 -27.10
CA ARG A 919 21.36 -10.22 -27.36
C ARG A 919 20.96 -9.20 -26.29
N GLN A 920 21.24 -9.48 -25.02
CA GLN A 920 20.96 -8.57 -23.91
C GLN A 920 21.76 -7.27 -24.04
N LYS A 921 23.07 -7.37 -24.33
CA LYS A 921 23.94 -6.22 -24.57
C LYS A 921 23.45 -5.38 -25.75
N GLN A 922 23.15 -6.03 -26.88
CA GLN A 922 22.61 -5.37 -28.07
C GLN A 922 21.32 -4.61 -27.77
N ARG A 923 20.39 -5.22 -27.02
CA ARG A 923 19.13 -4.57 -26.60
C ARG A 923 19.39 -3.31 -25.76
N GLU A 924 20.34 -3.34 -24.84
CA GLU A 924 20.67 -2.22 -23.96
C GLU A 924 21.29 -1.05 -24.72
N GLU A 925 22.26 -1.32 -25.59
CA GLU A 925 22.91 -0.32 -26.44
C GLU A 925 21.89 0.38 -27.36
N LEU A 926 21.02 -0.40 -28.00
CA LEU A 926 19.97 0.13 -28.87
C LEU A 926 18.90 0.90 -28.07
N HIS A 927 18.60 0.49 -26.83
CA HIS A 927 17.69 1.24 -25.97
C HIS A 927 18.27 2.61 -25.58
N ALA A 928 19.55 2.65 -25.19
CA ALA A 928 20.26 3.89 -24.88
C ALA A 928 20.29 4.82 -26.11
N LEU A 929 20.60 4.28 -27.29
CA LEU A 929 20.59 5.03 -28.54
C LEU A 929 19.22 5.66 -28.84
N ALA A 930 18.13 4.89 -28.66
CA ALA A 930 16.77 5.36 -28.88
C ALA A 930 16.35 6.50 -27.93
N VAL A 931 16.81 6.46 -26.67
CA VAL A 931 16.43 7.41 -25.63
C VAL A 931 17.30 8.67 -25.65
N GLU A 932 18.61 8.52 -25.74
CA GLU A 932 19.57 9.63 -25.64
C GLU A 932 19.82 10.32 -26.97
N ARG A 933 19.80 9.56 -28.06
CA ARG A 933 20.14 10.03 -29.40
C ARG A 933 19.05 9.64 -30.40
N THR A 934 17.79 9.92 -30.05
CA THR A 934 16.59 9.54 -30.83
C THR A 934 16.68 9.91 -32.31
N ALA A 935 17.34 11.01 -32.67
CA ALA A 935 17.53 11.43 -34.06
C ALA A 935 18.46 10.51 -34.89
N ARG A 936 19.33 9.73 -34.24
CA ARG A 936 20.24 8.76 -34.89
C ARG A 936 19.65 7.36 -34.98
N PHE A 937 18.55 7.09 -34.28
CA PHE A 937 17.90 5.78 -34.24
C PHE A 937 17.11 5.53 -35.52
N ARG A 938 17.49 4.52 -36.30
CA ARG A 938 16.91 4.20 -37.62
C ARG A 938 16.04 2.95 -37.60
N ASN A 939 15.40 2.64 -38.72
CA ASN A 939 14.58 1.42 -38.87
C ASN A 939 15.38 0.13 -38.66
N ALA A 940 16.63 0.08 -39.13
CA ALA A 940 17.51 -1.08 -38.88
C ALA A 940 17.74 -1.29 -37.37
N ASP A 941 17.96 -0.21 -36.62
CA ASP A 941 18.13 -0.25 -35.16
C ASP A 941 16.85 -0.72 -34.47
N LEU A 942 15.68 -0.26 -34.93
CA LEU A 942 14.39 -0.73 -34.44
C LEU A 942 14.21 -2.24 -34.66
N GLN A 943 14.52 -2.74 -35.85
CA GLN A 943 14.41 -4.17 -36.18
C GLN A 943 15.38 -5.01 -35.32
N ASN A 944 16.64 -4.60 -35.24
CA ASN A 944 17.63 -5.26 -34.40
C ASN A 944 17.22 -5.26 -32.92
N TYR A 945 16.64 -4.16 -32.44
CA TYR A 945 16.12 -4.05 -31.08
C TYR A 945 14.97 -5.04 -30.85
N MET A 946 14.05 -5.13 -31.80
CA MET A 946 12.89 -6.01 -31.72
C MET A 946 13.29 -7.49 -31.71
N HIS A 947 14.21 -7.90 -32.58
CA HIS A 947 14.75 -9.27 -32.59
C HIS A 947 15.49 -9.60 -31.29
N ALA A 948 16.39 -8.72 -30.85
CA ALA A 948 17.10 -8.91 -29.58
C ALA A 948 16.13 -8.99 -28.39
N LEU A 949 15.08 -8.19 -28.39
CA LEU A 949 14.04 -8.20 -27.37
C LEU A 949 13.26 -9.52 -27.36
N VAL A 950 12.83 -10.03 -28.53
CA VAL A 950 12.11 -11.31 -28.62
C VAL A 950 12.97 -12.48 -28.12
N ASP A 951 14.23 -12.56 -28.50
CA ASP A 951 15.15 -13.60 -28.06
C ASP A 951 15.34 -13.56 -26.53
N VAL A 952 15.50 -12.36 -25.97
CA VAL A 952 15.61 -12.14 -24.52
C VAL A 952 14.34 -12.56 -23.77
N ILE A 953 13.15 -12.24 -24.30
CA ILE A 953 11.87 -12.62 -23.67
C ILE A 953 11.72 -14.13 -23.67
N LYS A 954 11.92 -14.79 -24.82
CA LYS A 954 11.79 -16.24 -24.97
C LYS A 954 12.74 -16.98 -24.03
N HIS A 955 14.01 -16.58 -23.98
CA HIS A 955 14.97 -17.19 -23.05
C HIS A 955 14.59 -16.96 -21.59
N ARG A 956 14.12 -15.76 -21.21
CA ARG A 956 13.70 -15.48 -19.83
C ARG A 956 12.54 -16.38 -19.39
N GLN A 957 11.54 -16.54 -20.26
CA GLN A 957 10.38 -17.41 -20.01
C GLN A 957 10.81 -18.89 -19.92
N LEU A 958 11.62 -19.36 -20.87
CA LEU A 958 12.14 -20.72 -20.88
C LEU A 958 12.99 -21.00 -19.63
N SER A 959 13.90 -20.07 -19.27
CA SER A 959 14.73 -20.22 -18.08
C SER A 959 13.90 -20.25 -16.80
N ALA A 960 12.82 -19.48 -16.71
CA ALA A 960 11.96 -19.50 -15.53
C ALA A 960 11.20 -20.82 -15.39
N GLN A 961 10.84 -21.45 -16.51
CA GLN A 961 10.22 -22.77 -16.55
C GLN A 961 11.24 -23.87 -16.20
N VAL A 962 12.40 -23.92 -16.87
CA VAL A 962 13.43 -24.97 -16.70
C VAL A 962 14.03 -24.96 -15.30
N THR A 963 14.31 -23.78 -14.72
CA THR A 963 14.85 -23.70 -13.34
C THR A 963 13.77 -23.78 -12.25
N LEU A 964 12.52 -24.08 -12.61
CA LEU A 964 11.37 -24.15 -11.70
C LEU A 964 11.08 -22.84 -10.94
N SER A 965 11.55 -21.70 -11.47
CA SER A 965 11.27 -20.38 -10.91
C SER A 965 9.78 -20.03 -10.98
N ASP A 966 9.07 -20.50 -12.00
CA ASP A 966 7.62 -20.30 -12.13
C ASP A 966 6.84 -21.02 -11.02
N GLN A 967 7.26 -22.22 -10.63
CA GLN A 967 6.67 -23.01 -9.55
C GLN A 967 6.86 -22.29 -8.21
N VAL A 968 8.06 -21.76 -7.95
CA VAL A 968 8.34 -20.93 -6.77
C VAL A 968 7.48 -19.66 -6.75
N ARG A 969 7.32 -18.98 -7.89
CA ARG A 969 6.47 -17.79 -8.00
C ARG A 969 5.00 -18.12 -7.76
N LEU A 970 4.49 -19.21 -8.33
CA LEU A 970 3.12 -19.66 -8.17
C LEU A 970 2.81 -19.99 -6.71
N HIS A 971 3.70 -20.76 -6.06
CA HIS A 971 3.57 -21.10 -4.64
C HIS A 971 3.58 -19.86 -3.75
N ARG A 972 4.52 -18.92 -3.97
CA ARG A 972 4.56 -17.64 -3.26
C ARG A 972 3.28 -16.82 -3.44
N LEU A 973 2.75 -16.75 -4.67
CA LEU A 973 1.48 -16.06 -4.95
C LEU A 973 0.32 -16.70 -4.18
N MET A 974 0.21 -18.03 -4.21
CA MET A 974 -0.82 -18.79 -3.48
C MET A 974 -0.74 -18.52 -1.98
N MET A 975 0.43 -18.69 -1.37
CA MET A 975 0.63 -18.47 0.07
C MET A 975 0.41 -17.02 0.47
N GLY A 976 0.83 -16.06 -0.38
CA GLY A 976 0.56 -14.65 -0.17
C GLY A 976 -0.95 -14.34 -0.13
N VAL A 977 -1.72 -14.87 -1.10
CA VAL A 977 -3.17 -14.67 -1.13
C VAL A 977 -3.83 -15.32 0.07
N LEU A 978 -3.52 -16.58 0.37
CA LEU A 978 -4.13 -17.31 1.49
C LEU A 978 -3.81 -16.63 2.84
N GLY A 979 -2.56 -16.24 3.09
CA GLY A 979 -2.19 -15.48 4.28
C GLY A 979 -2.94 -14.15 4.39
N ARG A 980 -3.18 -13.48 3.26
CA ARG A 980 -4.02 -12.27 3.22
C ARG A 980 -5.49 -12.55 3.55
N LEU A 981 -6.02 -13.74 3.27
CA LEU A 981 -7.38 -14.13 3.67
C LEU A 981 -7.45 -14.46 5.18
N VAL A 982 -6.41 -15.06 5.76
CA VAL A 982 -6.29 -15.28 7.22
C VAL A 982 -6.36 -13.96 7.99
N ASP A 983 -5.74 -12.89 7.48
CA ASP A 983 -5.87 -11.55 8.06
C ASP A 983 -7.35 -11.13 8.21
N TYR A 984 -8.17 -11.38 7.19
CA TYR A 984 -9.60 -11.02 7.21
C TYR A 984 -10.38 -11.90 8.20
N ALA A 985 -10.04 -13.18 8.31
CA ALA A 985 -10.63 -14.07 9.29
C ALA A 985 -10.39 -13.55 10.72
N GLY A 986 -9.17 -13.12 11.02
CA GLY A 986 -8.86 -12.50 12.31
C GLY A 986 -9.39 -11.06 12.47
N LEU A 987 -9.75 -10.34 11.39
CA LEU A 987 -10.48 -9.07 11.49
C LEU A 987 -11.95 -9.31 11.83
N TRP A 988 -12.57 -10.36 11.29
CA TRP A 988 -13.92 -10.77 11.66
C TRP A 988 -13.99 -11.17 13.14
N GLU A 989 -13.06 -12.01 13.62
CA GLU A 989 -13.05 -12.44 15.03
C GLU A 989 -12.90 -11.25 15.99
N ARG A 990 -12.09 -10.25 15.61
CA ARG A 990 -11.99 -8.98 16.33
C ARG A 990 -13.33 -8.26 16.43
N ASP A 991 -13.96 -8.07 15.27
CA ASP A 991 -15.18 -7.30 15.16
C ASP A 991 -16.31 -8.00 15.94
N LEU A 992 -16.35 -9.33 15.89
CA LEU A 992 -17.24 -10.16 16.69
C LEU A 992 -17.02 -9.94 18.19
N TYR A 993 -15.78 -9.97 18.66
CA TYR A 993 -15.45 -9.68 20.05
C TYR A 993 -15.91 -8.27 20.48
N PHE A 994 -15.65 -7.25 19.68
CA PHE A 994 -16.11 -5.90 19.98
C PHE A 994 -17.63 -5.76 19.95
N VAL A 995 -18.33 -6.43 19.04
CA VAL A 995 -19.81 -6.43 19.04
C VAL A 995 -20.33 -7.06 20.33
N VAL A 996 -19.78 -8.19 20.79
CA VAL A 996 -20.19 -8.82 22.06
C VAL A 996 -19.99 -7.88 23.25
N LEU A 997 -18.84 -7.20 23.35
CA LEU A 997 -18.60 -6.23 24.42
C LEU A 997 -19.57 -5.05 24.40
N ALA A 998 -19.88 -4.53 23.20
CA ALA A 998 -20.82 -3.43 23.04
C ALA A 998 -22.25 -3.83 23.40
N LEU A 999 -22.68 -5.03 23.03
CA LEU A 999 -24.02 -5.55 23.36
C LEU A 999 -24.16 -5.76 24.88
N LEU A 1000 -23.17 -6.37 25.54
CA LEU A 1000 -23.15 -6.48 27.00
C LEU A 1000 -23.36 -5.11 27.66
N TYR A 1001 -22.59 -4.11 27.22
CA TYR A 1001 -22.69 -2.75 27.72
C TYR A 1001 -24.06 -2.10 27.48
N HIS A 1002 -24.66 -2.32 26.30
CA HIS A 1002 -26.00 -1.79 26.00
C HIS A 1002 -27.11 -2.42 26.84
N HIS A 1003 -26.98 -3.70 27.17
CA HIS A 1003 -27.89 -4.42 28.06
C HIS A 1003 -27.62 -4.13 29.54
N GLY A 1004 -26.69 -3.22 29.87
CA GLY A 1004 -26.32 -2.91 31.25
C GLY A 1004 -25.67 -4.07 31.99
N ALA A 1005 -25.16 -5.06 31.25
CA ALA A 1005 -24.57 -6.29 31.76
C ALA A 1005 -23.06 -6.28 31.63
N THR A 1006 -22.41 -7.01 32.51
CA THR A 1006 -20.97 -7.33 32.45
C THR A 1006 -20.77 -8.71 31.84
N PRO A 1007 -19.54 -9.05 31.41
CA PRO A 1007 -19.20 -10.41 31.00
C PRO A 1007 -19.56 -11.47 32.06
N ASP A 1008 -19.47 -11.12 33.34
CA ASP A 1008 -19.71 -12.00 34.48
C ASP A 1008 -21.19 -12.28 34.71
N ASP A 1009 -22.05 -11.33 34.35
CA ASP A 1009 -23.51 -11.49 34.45
C ASP A 1009 -24.06 -12.48 33.40
N VAL A 1010 -23.38 -12.57 32.24
CA VAL A 1010 -23.87 -13.35 31.09
C VAL A 1010 -23.16 -14.69 30.94
N PHE A 1011 -21.82 -14.72 30.97
CA PHE A 1011 -21.04 -15.92 30.68
C PHE A 1011 -20.68 -16.69 31.95
N LYS A 1012 -20.72 -18.03 31.90
CA LYS A 1012 -20.36 -18.92 33.02
C LYS A 1012 -19.19 -19.86 32.68
N GLY A 1013 -18.50 -20.34 33.71
CA GLY A 1013 -17.45 -21.37 33.61
C GLY A 1013 -16.44 -21.12 32.50
N GLN A 1014 -16.30 -22.08 31.57
CA GLN A 1014 -15.36 -21.99 30.46
C GLN A 1014 -15.70 -20.86 29.47
N GLY A 1015 -16.99 -20.53 29.28
CA GLY A 1015 -17.41 -19.43 28.41
C GLY A 1015 -16.88 -18.08 28.89
N LYS A 1016 -16.95 -17.86 30.21
CA LYS A 1016 -16.40 -16.66 30.88
C LYS A 1016 -14.89 -16.57 30.70
N LYS A 1017 -14.17 -17.65 30.99
CA LYS A 1017 -12.71 -17.72 30.82
C LYS A 1017 -12.30 -17.42 29.37
N ASN A 1018 -12.97 -18.06 28.41
CA ASN A 1018 -12.69 -17.87 26.99
C ASN A 1018 -12.92 -16.43 26.54
N LEU A 1019 -13.99 -15.77 26.98
CA LEU A 1019 -14.25 -14.37 26.61
C LEU A 1019 -13.21 -13.43 27.22
N ALA A 1020 -12.85 -13.62 28.49
CA ALA A 1020 -11.79 -12.84 29.15
C ALA A 1020 -10.41 -13.04 28.49
N ASP A 1021 -10.17 -14.24 27.97
CA ASP A 1021 -9.01 -14.57 27.15
C ASP A 1021 -9.16 -14.13 25.67
N GLY A 1022 -10.24 -13.41 25.31
CA GLY A 1022 -10.52 -12.93 23.96
C GLY A 1022 -10.80 -14.03 22.92
N GLN A 1023 -10.98 -15.27 23.35
CA GLN A 1023 -11.38 -16.42 22.54
C GLN A 1023 -12.88 -16.39 22.27
N VAL A 1024 -13.36 -15.35 21.59
CA VAL A 1024 -14.80 -15.10 21.42
C VAL A 1024 -15.54 -16.26 20.75
N VAL A 1025 -14.93 -16.90 19.74
CA VAL A 1025 -15.55 -18.06 19.05
C VAL A 1025 -15.71 -19.24 20.02
N ALA A 1026 -14.73 -19.49 20.89
CA ALA A 1026 -14.81 -20.53 21.90
C ALA A 1026 -15.81 -20.17 23.02
N ALA A 1027 -15.93 -18.88 23.37
CA ALA A 1027 -16.92 -18.39 24.33
C ALA A 1027 -18.36 -18.54 23.81
N LEU A 1028 -18.57 -18.39 22.50
CA LEU A 1028 -19.88 -18.45 21.86
C LEU A 1028 -20.32 -19.86 21.40
N LYS A 1029 -19.52 -20.91 21.68
CA LYS A 1029 -19.91 -22.30 21.37
C LYS A 1029 -21.30 -22.63 21.96
N PRO A 1030 -22.12 -23.47 21.29
CA PRO A 1030 -23.50 -23.76 21.72
C PRO A 1030 -23.64 -24.16 23.19
N LYS A 1031 -22.72 -24.98 23.72
CA LYS A 1031 -22.71 -25.39 25.13
C LYS A 1031 -22.57 -24.22 26.12
N ASN A 1032 -21.79 -23.20 25.75
CA ASN A 1032 -21.57 -22.02 26.58
C ASN A 1032 -22.73 -21.04 26.45
N ARG A 1033 -23.30 -20.88 25.24
CA ARG A 1033 -24.54 -20.08 25.02
C ARG A 1033 -25.71 -20.64 25.81
N LYS A 1034 -25.90 -21.96 25.83
CA LYS A 1034 -26.97 -22.62 26.62
C LYS A 1034 -26.82 -22.43 28.13
N ALA A 1035 -25.58 -22.28 28.62
CA ALA A 1035 -25.31 -22.06 30.03
C ALA A 1035 -25.35 -20.56 30.43
N ALA A 1036 -25.44 -19.65 29.46
CA ALA A 1036 -25.39 -18.22 29.68
C ALA A 1036 -26.74 -17.65 30.16
N ALA A 1037 -26.71 -16.48 30.80
CA ALA A 1037 -27.94 -15.81 31.26
C ALA A 1037 -28.73 -15.21 30.08
N PRO A 1038 -30.07 -15.24 30.11
CA PRO A 1038 -30.92 -14.77 29.01
C PRO A 1038 -31.11 -13.24 29.05
N VAL A 1039 -30.06 -12.48 28.73
CA VAL A 1039 -30.05 -10.99 28.77
C VAL A 1039 -30.20 -10.37 27.36
N GLY A 1040 -30.77 -11.08 26.39
CA GLY A 1040 -31.02 -10.59 25.01
C GLY A 1040 -29.78 -10.40 24.11
N VAL A 1041 -28.55 -10.43 24.66
CA VAL A 1041 -27.28 -10.25 23.92
C VAL A 1041 -27.14 -11.18 22.72
N PHE A 1042 -27.57 -12.44 22.85
CA PHE A 1042 -27.45 -13.43 21.78
C PHE A 1042 -28.49 -13.25 20.68
N ASP A 1043 -29.69 -12.76 21.02
CA ASP A 1043 -30.75 -12.48 20.03
C ASP A 1043 -30.32 -11.32 19.12
N ASP A 1044 -29.71 -10.28 19.70
CA ASP A 1044 -29.13 -9.17 18.92
C ASP A 1044 -27.94 -9.65 18.07
N LEU A 1045 -27.09 -10.53 18.60
CA LEU A 1045 -25.96 -11.08 17.86
C LEU A 1045 -26.42 -11.87 16.62
N ASP A 1046 -27.47 -12.68 16.79
CA ASP A 1046 -28.08 -13.46 15.72
C ASP A 1046 -28.82 -12.54 14.73
N HIS A 1047 -29.45 -11.45 15.19
CA HIS A 1047 -30.07 -10.42 14.35
C HIS A 1047 -29.09 -9.81 13.33
N TYR A 1048 -27.88 -9.44 13.77
CA TYR A 1048 -26.83 -8.94 12.87
C TYR A 1048 -26.20 -10.03 12.00
N GLY A 1049 -26.45 -11.30 12.34
CA GLY A 1049 -25.90 -12.47 11.67
C GLY A 1049 -24.37 -12.47 11.62
N ILE A 1050 -23.69 -11.83 12.57
CA ILE A 1050 -22.20 -11.75 12.58
C ILE A 1050 -21.57 -13.08 13.00
N TYR A 1051 -22.28 -13.90 13.78
CA TYR A 1051 -21.87 -15.22 14.25
C TYR A 1051 -22.89 -16.29 13.81
N GLN A 1052 -22.45 -17.23 12.98
CA GLN A 1052 -23.22 -18.36 12.43
C GLN A 1052 -22.25 -19.54 12.21
N ASP A 1053 -22.74 -20.78 12.22
CA ASP A 1053 -21.89 -21.99 12.11
C ASP A 1053 -21.09 -22.04 10.81
N ASP A 1054 -21.69 -21.59 9.70
CA ASP A 1054 -21.04 -21.48 8.39
C ASP A 1054 -19.85 -20.50 8.41
N ARG A 1055 -19.99 -19.35 9.10
CA ARG A 1055 -18.91 -18.36 9.28
C ARG A 1055 -17.77 -18.91 10.12
N GLN A 1056 -18.09 -19.69 11.16
CA GLN A 1056 -17.07 -20.35 11.96
C GLN A 1056 -16.28 -21.37 11.12
N SER A 1057 -16.96 -22.19 10.30
CA SER A 1057 -16.29 -23.13 9.39
C SER A 1057 -15.38 -22.38 8.39
N ILE A 1058 -15.86 -21.29 7.77
CA ILE A 1058 -15.02 -20.46 6.88
C ILE A 1058 -13.79 -19.91 7.62
N ARG A 1059 -13.96 -19.37 8.83
CA ARG A 1059 -12.84 -18.83 9.63
C ARG A 1059 -11.83 -19.93 9.93
N ASN A 1060 -12.28 -21.11 10.36
CA ASN A 1060 -11.40 -22.24 10.67
C ASN A 1060 -10.67 -22.76 9.43
N GLY A 1061 -11.39 -22.88 8.31
CA GLY A 1061 -10.82 -23.25 7.01
C GLY A 1061 -9.70 -22.32 6.58
N LEU A 1062 -9.85 -21.02 6.80
CA LEU A 1062 -8.81 -20.02 6.56
C LEU A 1062 -7.66 -20.14 7.57
N SER A 1063 -7.94 -20.08 8.88
CA SER A 1063 -6.90 -20.03 9.92
C SER A 1063 -6.03 -21.28 9.99
N HIS A 1064 -6.57 -22.43 9.60
CA HIS A 1064 -5.87 -23.72 9.64
C HIS A 1064 -5.42 -24.19 8.25
N PHE A 1065 -5.65 -23.37 7.21
CA PHE A 1065 -5.39 -23.70 5.81
C PHE A 1065 -5.98 -25.05 5.36
N ASN A 1066 -7.23 -25.33 5.74
CA ASN A 1066 -7.89 -26.62 5.42
C ASN A 1066 -7.94 -26.87 3.91
N MET A 1067 -7.97 -25.81 3.09
CA MET A 1067 -7.97 -25.91 1.64
C MET A 1067 -6.68 -26.45 1.02
N LEU A 1068 -5.60 -26.51 1.79
CA LEU A 1068 -4.32 -27.06 1.36
C LEU A 1068 -4.16 -28.54 1.77
N ARG A 1069 -5.14 -29.10 2.48
CA ARG A 1069 -5.16 -30.52 2.88
C ARG A 1069 -5.57 -31.41 1.70
N GLY A 1070 -5.02 -32.62 1.63
CA GLY A 1070 -5.42 -33.63 0.63
C GLY A 1070 -4.85 -33.45 -0.78
N GLY A 1071 -3.84 -32.58 -0.99
CA GLY A 1071 -3.04 -32.54 -2.22
C GLY A 1071 -3.74 -31.94 -3.46
N LYS A 1072 -4.97 -31.42 -3.32
CA LYS A 1072 -5.67 -30.73 -4.42
C LYS A 1072 -5.38 -29.24 -4.41
N ALA A 1073 -5.36 -28.63 -5.59
CA ALA A 1073 -5.18 -27.20 -5.75
C ALA A 1073 -6.39 -26.44 -5.18
N PRO A 1074 -6.21 -25.38 -4.38
CA PRO A 1074 -7.33 -24.59 -3.87
C PRO A 1074 -7.90 -23.71 -4.99
N ASP A 1075 -9.23 -23.58 -5.04
CA ASP A 1075 -9.88 -22.50 -5.80
C ASP A 1075 -9.83 -21.20 -4.98
N LEU A 1076 -8.89 -20.31 -5.32
CA LEU A 1076 -8.77 -19.02 -4.63
C LEU A 1076 -9.96 -18.09 -4.90
N SER A 1077 -10.67 -18.22 -6.02
CA SER A 1077 -11.91 -17.43 -6.24
C SER A 1077 -13.00 -17.87 -5.27
N HIS A 1078 -13.13 -19.19 -5.03
CA HIS A 1078 -14.02 -19.73 -3.99
C HIS A 1078 -13.67 -19.15 -2.61
N TRP A 1079 -12.41 -19.25 -2.18
CA TRP A 1079 -12.00 -18.76 -0.85
C TRP A 1079 -12.11 -17.25 -0.69
N VAL A 1080 -11.90 -16.47 -1.76
CA VAL A 1080 -12.19 -15.03 -1.78
C VAL A 1080 -13.68 -14.76 -1.57
N ASN A 1081 -14.58 -15.54 -2.20
CA ASN A 1081 -16.01 -15.43 -1.97
C ASN A 1081 -16.41 -15.82 -0.54
N GLN A 1082 -15.84 -16.90 0.01
CA GLN A 1082 -16.05 -17.30 1.40
C GLN A 1082 -15.60 -16.20 2.37
N THR A 1083 -14.40 -15.65 2.18
CA THR A 1083 -13.92 -14.53 3.00
C THR A 1083 -14.82 -13.30 2.89
N ARG A 1084 -15.33 -12.99 1.69
CA ARG A 1084 -16.31 -11.89 1.49
C ARG A 1084 -17.62 -12.13 2.22
N SER A 1085 -18.06 -13.38 2.36
CA SER A 1085 -19.21 -13.77 3.15
C SER A 1085 -18.94 -13.58 4.64
N LEU A 1086 -17.78 -14.06 5.11
CA LEU A 1086 -17.34 -13.95 6.51
C LEU A 1086 -17.35 -12.49 7.01
N VAL A 1087 -16.81 -11.56 6.21
CA VAL A 1087 -16.75 -10.13 6.57
C VAL A 1087 -17.91 -9.31 6.00
N ALA A 1088 -19.03 -9.94 5.61
CA ALA A 1088 -20.14 -9.25 4.96
C ALA A 1088 -20.83 -8.23 5.85
N HIS A 1089 -20.69 -8.34 7.17
CA HIS A 1089 -21.22 -7.40 8.15
C HIS A 1089 -20.64 -5.99 7.97
N ASP A 1090 -19.40 -5.85 7.49
CA ASP A 1090 -18.79 -4.59 7.08
C ASP A 1090 -18.59 -4.52 5.55
N ARG A 1091 -19.42 -3.72 4.87
CA ARG A 1091 -19.32 -3.43 3.44
C ARG A 1091 -17.91 -2.96 3.03
N LYS A 1092 -17.19 -2.23 3.89
CA LYS A 1092 -15.83 -1.78 3.60
C LYS A 1092 -14.86 -2.96 3.57
N LEU A 1093 -14.93 -3.87 4.53
CA LEU A 1093 -14.11 -5.08 4.56
C LEU A 1093 -14.45 -6.00 3.38
N LYS A 1094 -15.74 -6.29 3.16
CA LYS A 1094 -16.21 -7.12 2.03
C LYS A 1094 -15.64 -6.67 0.68
N ASN A 1095 -15.64 -5.37 0.41
CA ASN A 1095 -15.07 -4.83 -0.82
C ASN A 1095 -13.54 -4.80 -0.83
N ALA A 1096 -12.91 -4.66 0.35
CA ALA A 1096 -11.47 -4.66 0.47
C ALA A 1096 -10.85 -6.05 0.17
N VAL A 1097 -11.55 -7.15 0.47
CA VAL A 1097 -11.07 -8.52 0.18
C VAL A 1097 -10.67 -8.65 -1.30
N ALA A 1098 -11.64 -8.51 -2.21
CA ALA A 1098 -11.41 -8.64 -3.65
C ALA A 1098 -10.36 -7.65 -4.16
N LYS A 1099 -10.44 -6.39 -3.69
CA LYS A 1099 -9.48 -5.35 -4.09
C LYS A 1099 -8.05 -5.69 -3.68
N SER A 1100 -7.86 -6.25 -2.48
CA SER A 1100 -6.52 -6.61 -1.99
C SER A 1100 -5.89 -7.71 -2.84
N VAL A 1101 -6.66 -8.73 -3.24
CA VAL A 1101 -6.19 -9.81 -4.12
C VAL A 1101 -5.85 -9.29 -5.52
N ILE A 1102 -6.70 -8.44 -6.11
CA ILE A 1102 -6.40 -7.78 -7.39
C ILE A 1102 -5.09 -6.97 -7.30
N GLU A 1103 -4.90 -6.21 -6.22
CA GLU A 1103 -3.68 -5.42 -6.01
C GLU A 1103 -2.43 -6.30 -5.78
N MET A 1104 -2.58 -7.49 -5.19
CA MET A 1104 -1.48 -8.44 -5.02
C MET A 1104 -1.06 -9.05 -6.35
N LEU A 1105 -2.00 -9.57 -7.14
CA LEU A 1105 -1.71 -10.07 -8.49
C LEU A 1105 -1.07 -8.99 -9.38
N ALA A 1106 -1.57 -7.76 -9.27
CA ALA A 1106 -1.01 -6.60 -9.96
C ALA A 1106 0.46 -6.33 -9.64
N ARG A 1107 0.90 -6.56 -8.40
CA ARG A 1107 2.31 -6.43 -7.99
C ARG A 1107 3.17 -7.57 -8.54
N GLU A 1108 2.60 -8.76 -8.60
CA GLU A 1108 3.23 -9.94 -9.21
C GLU A 1108 3.17 -9.93 -10.74
N GLY A 1109 2.61 -8.90 -11.38
CA GLY A 1109 2.60 -8.77 -12.84
C GLY A 1109 1.39 -9.39 -13.55
N PHE A 1110 0.28 -9.64 -12.85
CA PHE A 1110 -0.98 -10.12 -13.42
C PHE A 1110 -2.11 -9.10 -13.24
N ASP A 1111 -3.01 -8.97 -14.19
CA ASP A 1111 -4.31 -8.31 -13.99
C ASP A 1111 -5.39 -9.38 -13.81
N LEU A 1112 -6.21 -9.24 -12.77
CA LEU A 1112 -7.37 -10.08 -12.49
C LEU A 1112 -8.64 -9.23 -12.53
N ASP A 1113 -9.59 -9.65 -13.37
CA ASP A 1113 -10.90 -9.03 -13.51
C ASP A 1113 -11.99 -10.07 -13.17
N TRP A 1114 -12.82 -9.80 -12.16
CA TRP A 1114 -13.99 -10.63 -11.86
C TRP A 1114 -15.29 -10.00 -12.38
N GLY A 1115 -16.18 -10.84 -12.91
CA GLY A 1115 -17.60 -10.54 -12.99
C GLY A 1115 -18.26 -10.61 -11.61
N ILE A 1116 -19.43 -9.98 -11.49
CA ILE A 1116 -20.29 -10.13 -10.31
C ILE A 1116 -21.60 -10.71 -10.81
N GLN A 1117 -21.90 -11.95 -10.41
CA GLN A 1117 -23.24 -12.50 -10.53
C GLN A 1117 -24.10 -11.91 -9.40
N THR A 1118 -25.34 -11.55 -9.73
CA THR A 1118 -26.30 -10.94 -8.82
C THR A 1118 -27.56 -11.78 -8.64
N ASP A 1119 -27.55 -13.01 -9.14
CA ASP A 1119 -28.73 -13.88 -9.14
C ASP A 1119 -29.18 -14.18 -7.71
N ARG A 1120 -30.49 -14.11 -7.49
CA ARG A 1120 -31.15 -14.34 -6.19
C ARG A 1120 -30.62 -13.49 -5.02
N GLY A 1121 -29.97 -12.37 -5.30
CA GLY A 1121 -29.43 -11.46 -4.26
C GLY A 1121 -28.07 -11.87 -3.69
N GLN A 1122 -27.43 -12.92 -4.21
CA GLN A 1122 -26.07 -13.26 -3.83
C GLN A 1122 -25.06 -12.47 -4.67
N HIS A 1123 -24.04 -11.89 -4.03
CA HIS A 1123 -23.00 -11.06 -4.67
C HIS A 1123 -21.69 -11.84 -4.84
N ILE A 1124 -21.76 -12.90 -5.64
CA ILE A 1124 -20.66 -13.84 -5.89
C ILE A 1124 -19.77 -13.31 -7.02
N LEU A 1125 -18.47 -13.34 -6.77
CA LEU A 1125 -17.47 -13.10 -7.81
C LEU A 1125 -17.39 -14.31 -8.72
N SER A 1126 -17.53 -14.10 -10.02
CA SER A 1126 -17.58 -15.16 -11.02
C SER A 1126 -16.86 -14.75 -12.29
N HIS A 1127 -16.63 -15.71 -13.19
CA HIS A 1127 -16.00 -15.47 -14.49
C HIS A 1127 -14.67 -14.70 -14.38
N GLY A 1128 -13.81 -15.10 -13.44
CA GLY A 1128 -12.49 -14.50 -13.28
C GLY A 1128 -11.71 -14.55 -14.59
N LYS A 1129 -11.09 -13.44 -14.98
CA LYS A 1129 -10.22 -13.35 -16.16
C LYS A 1129 -8.84 -12.91 -15.72
N ILE A 1130 -7.83 -13.68 -16.06
CA ILE A 1130 -6.45 -13.39 -15.72
C ILE A 1130 -5.65 -13.15 -16.99
N ARG A 1131 -4.80 -12.11 -16.95
CA ARG A 1131 -3.86 -11.78 -18.02
C ARG A 1131 -2.56 -11.30 -17.43
N THR A 1132 -1.47 -11.52 -18.16
CA THR A 1132 -0.19 -10.90 -17.82
C THR A 1132 -0.25 -9.39 -18.04
N ARG A 1133 0.42 -8.65 -17.15
CA ARG A 1133 0.79 -7.25 -17.40
C ARG A 1133 1.87 -7.20 -18.46
N GLN A 1134 1.98 -6.02 -19.05
CA GLN A 1134 2.92 -5.77 -20.13
C GLN A 1134 3.84 -4.62 -19.76
N ALA A 1135 5.13 -4.77 -20.03
CA ALA A 1135 6.04 -3.63 -20.06
C ALA A 1135 5.94 -2.97 -21.43
N GLN A 1136 5.76 -1.65 -21.45
CA GLN A 1136 5.75 -0.87 -22.69
C GLN A 1136 7.13 -0.25 -22.92
N HIS A 1137 7.74 -0.57 -24.06
CA HIS A 1137 9.03 -0.03 -24.43
C HIS A 1137 8.87 1.37 -25.05
N PHE A 1138 9.90 2.20 -24.90
CA PHE A 1138 9.98 3.54 -25.50
C PHE A 1138 8.84 4.51 -25.15
N GLN A 1139 8.13 4.32 -24.02
CA GLN A 1139 6.93 5.09 -23.66
C GLN A 1139 7.16 6.62 -23.59
N LYS A 1140 8.34 7.05 -23.17
CA LYS A 1140 8.70 8.49 -23.07
C LYS A 1140 9.48 9.01 -24.28
N SER A 1141 9.80 8.13 -25.24
CA SER A 1141 10.52 8.53 -26.44
C SER A 1141 9.60 9.32 -27.39
N ARG A 1142 10.19 10.10 -28.30
CA ARG A 1142 9.46 10.74 -29.42
C ARG A 1142 9.31 9.83 -30.64
N LEU A 1143 9.53 8.52 -30.47
CA LEU A 1143 9.47 7.56 -31.56
C LEU A 1143 8.01 7.27 -31.93
N HIS A 1144 7.68 7.43 -33.21
CA HIS A 1144 6.38 7.08 -33.77
C HIS A 1144 6.54 5.82 -34.62
N ILE A 1145 6.14 4.68 -34.08
CA ILE A 1145 6.22 3.38 -34.77
C ILE A 1145 4.87 3.12 -35.44
N VAL A 1146 4.87 2.72 -36.71
CA VAL A 1146 3.67 2.44 -37.50
C VAL A 1146 3.81 1.11 -38.25
N LYS A 1147 2.67 0.52 -38.67
CA LYS A 1147 2.65 -0.67 -39.54
C LYS A 1147 2.77 -0.28 -41.02
N LYS A 1148 3.39 -1.15 -41.82
CA LYS A 1148 3.30 -1.11 -43.28
C LYS A 1148 1.87 -1.36 -43.74
N SER A 1149 1.18 -0.31 -44.18
CA SER A 1149 -0.11 -0.41 -44.86
C SER A 1149 -0.12 0.44 -46.13
N ALA A 1150 -0.94 0.05 -47.11
CA ALA A 1150 -1.08 0.76 -48.38
C ALA A 1150 -1.73 2.16 -48.24
N LYS A 1151 -2.37 2.44 -47.10
CA LYS A 1151 -2.91 3.75 -46.71
C LYS A 1151 -2.68 3.94 -45.20
N PRO A 1152 -1.54 4.52 -44.77
CA PRO A 1152 -1.28 4.73 -43.36
C PRO A 1152 -2.25 5.78 -42.80
N ASP A 1153 -3.14 5.37 -41.90
CA ASP A 1153 -4.00 6.29 -41.16
C ASP A 1153 -3.16 7.12 -40.17
N LYS A 1154 -3.50 8.40 -40.00
CA LYS A 1154 -2.70 9.34 -39.17
C LYS A 1154 -2.65 8.94 -37.68
N ASN A 1155 -3.51 8.03 -37.25
CA ASN A 1155 -3.64 7.57 -35.85
C ASN A 1155 -3.04 6.18 -35.57
N ASP A 1156 -2.40 5.52 -36.53
CA ASP A 1156 -2.04 4.10 -36.43
C ASP A 1156 -0.67 3.85 -35.76
N THR A 1157 -0.43 4.49 -34.61
CA THR A 1157 0.79 4.29 -33.82
C THR A 1157 0.77 2.95 -33.08
N VAL A 1158 1.79 2.13 -33.31
CA VAL A 1158 2.00 0.83 -32.64
C VAL A 1158 2.85 1.03 -31.39
N LYS A 1159 2.48 0.33 -30.32
CA LYS A 1159 3.26 0.29 -29.07
C LYS A 1159 3.98 -1.05 -28.99
N ILE A 1160 5.30 -1.03 -28.83
CA ILE A 1160 6.08 -2.24 -28.52
C ILE A 1160 5.82 -2.61 -27.06
N ARG A 1161 5.35 -3.85 -26.85
CA ARG A 1161 5.01 -4.39 -25.54
C ARG A 1161 5.58 -5.79 -25.40
N GLU A 1162 6.08 -6.10 -24.21
CA GLU A 1162 6.44 -7.46 -23.80
C GLU A 1162 5.51 -7.92 -22.69
N ASN A 1163 5.11 -9.20 -22.72
CA ASN A 1163 4.44 -9.82 -21.59
C ASN A 1163 5.45 -10.09 -20.46
N LEU A 1164 5.09 -9.75 -19.22
CA LEU A 1164 5.96 -9.99 -18.07
C LEU A 1164 6.13 -11.49 -17.74
N HIS A 1165 5.11 -12.30 -18.06
CA HIS A 1165 5.08 -13.74 -17.84
C HIS A 1165 4.74 -14.50 -19.12
N GLY A 1166 5.24 -15.73 -19.24
CA GLY A 1166 4.88 -16.62 -20.34
C GLY A 1166 3.50 -17.24 -20.18
N ASP A 1167 2.96 -17.79 -21.28
CA ASP A 1167 1.62 -18.38 -21.32
C ASP A 1167 1.43 -19.52 -20.29
N ALA A 1168 2.43 -20.41 -20.13
CA ALA A 1168 2.38 -21.51 -19.17
C ALA A 1168 2.19 -21.04 -17.71
N MET A 1169 2.87 -19.95 -17.33
CA MET A 1169 2.69 -19.37 -15.99
C MET A 1169 1.29 -18.74 -15.84
N VAL A 1170 0.77 -18.07 -16.86
CA VAL A 1170 -0.59 -17.49 -16.85
C VAL A 1170 -1.64 -18.59 -16.69
N GLU A 1171 -1.49 -19.72 -17.39
CA GLU A 1171 -2.41 -20.87 -17.31
C GLU A 1171 -2.44 -21.49 -15.90
N ARG A 1172 -1.28 -21.64 -15.25
CA ARG A 1172 -1.22 -22.14 -13.87
C ARG A 1172 -1.88 -21.19 -12.87
N VAL A 1173 -1.68 -19.87 -13.03
CA VAL A 1173 -2.37 -18.87 -12.20
C VAL A 1173 -3.88 -18.89 -12.47
N VAL A 1174 -4.31 -19.16 -13.71
CA VAL A 1174 -5.72 -19.32 -14.05
C VAL A 1174 -6.35 -20.51 -13.34
N GLN A 1175 -5.68 -21.66 -13.30
CA GLN A 1175 -6.15 -22.84 -12.56
C GLN A 1175 -6.33 -22.54 -11.07
N LEU A 1176 -5.37 -21.83 -10.47
CA LEU A 1176 -5.41 -21.43 -9.05
C LEU A 1176 -6.63 -20.57 -8.69
N PHE A 1177 -7.22 -19.87 -9.66
CA PHE A 1177 -8.39 -19.00 -9.47
C PHE A 1177 -9.67 -19.55 -10.11
N ALA A 1178 -9.64 -20.78 -10.65
CA ALA A 1178 -10.72 -21.32 -11.50
C ALA A 1178 -11.20 -20.30 -12.56
N ALA A 1179 -10.25 -19.59 -13.16
CA ALA A 1179 -10.49 -18.43 -14.02
C ALA A 1179 -10.43 -18.81 -15.52
N GLN A 1180 -10.48 -17.81 -16.39
CA GLN A 1180 -10.24 -17.93 -17.82
C GLN A 1180 -9.00 -17.12 -18.21
N VAL A 1181 -8.19 -17.68 -19.13
CA VAL A 1181 -7.06 -16.97 -19.74
C VAL A 1181 -7.59 -15.86 -20.64
N GLN A 1182 -7.08 -14.63 -20.47
CA GLN A 1182 -7.27 -13.56 -21.43
C GLN A 1182 -5.92 -13.20 -22.07
N LYS A 1183 -5.64 -13.77 -23.25
CA LYS A 1183 -4.38 -13.53 -23.96
C LYS A 1183 -4.25 -12.05 -24.35
N ARG A 1184 -3.04 -11.51 -24.19
CA ARG A 1184 -2.65 -10.19 -24.69
C ARG A 1184 -1.57 -10.36 -25.74
N TYR A 1185 -1.73 -9.62 -26.83
CA TYR A 1185 -0.73 -9.54 -27.87
C TYR A 1185 0.53 -8.84 -27.38
N ASP A 1186 1.68 -9.44 -27.59
CA ASP A 1186 2.98 -8.86 -27.33
C ASP A 1186 3.90 -9.02 -28.55
N ILE A 1187 5.13 -8.55 -28.45
CA ILE A 1187 6.08 -8.59 -29.57
C ILE A 1187 6.50 -10.02 -29.96
N THR A 1188 6.36 -11.01 -29.09
CA THR A 1188 6.77 -12.40 -29.38
C THR A 1188 5.80 -13.13 -30.30
N VAL A 1189 4.54 -12.69 -30.36
CA VAL A 1189 3.49 -13.20 -31.25
C VAL A 1189 3.33 -12.40 -32.54
N GLU A 1190 4.15 -11.37 -32.76
CA GLU A 1190 4.17 -10.62 -34.02
C GLU A 1190 4.79 -11.43 -35.14
N LYS A 1191 3.94 -11.84 -36.10
CA LYS A 1191 4.33 -12.70 -37.22
C LYS A 1191 5.28 -12.02 -38.21
N ARG A 1192 5.27 -10.68 -38.27
CA ARG A 1192 6.04 -9.87 -39.23
C ARG A 1192 6.64 -8.64 -38.56
N LEU A 1193 7.74 -8.85 -37.82
CA LEU A 1193 8.49 -7.77 -37.17
C LEU A 1193 8.98 -6.72 -38.19
N ASP A 1194 9.34 -7.19 -39.39
CA ASP A 1194 9.79 -6.43 -40.57
C ASP A 1194 8.78 -5.39 -41.08
N HIS A 1195 7.51 -5.49 -40.68
CA HIS A 1195 6.45 -4.56 -41.07
C HIS A 1195 6.32 -3.34 -40.15
N LEU A 1196 7.11 -3.25 -39.09
CA LEU A 1196 7.10 -2.13 -38.15
C LEU A 1196 8.25 -1.16 -38.43
N PHE A 1197 7.95 0.13 -38.49
CA PHE A 1197 8.96 1.15 -38.78
C PHE A 1197 8.67 2.51 -38.16
N LEU A 1198 9.73 3.29 -38.01
CA LEU A 1198 9.73 4.68 -37.62
C LEU A 1198 9.09 5.52 -38.73
N LYS A 1199 8.07 6.29 -38.34
CA LYS A 1199 7.50 7.32 -39.19
C LYS A 1199 8.53 8.46 -39.34
N PRO A 1200 8.78 8.95 -40.57
CA PRO A 1200 9.60 10.15 -40.76
C PRO A 1200 8.99 11.31 -39.97
N GLN A 1201 9.81 12.01 -39.17
CA GLN A 1201 9.39 13.28 -38.59
C GLN A 1201 9.19 14.26 -39.76
N ASP A 1202 7.94 14.65 -40.04
CA ASP A 1202 7.67 15.74 -40.98
C ASP A 1202 8.43 16.99 -40.50
N GLN A 1203 9.49 17.35 -41.21
CA GLN A 1203 10.17 18.63 -41.08
C GLN A 1203 9.25 19.75 -41.60
N LYS A 1204 8.11 19.99 -40.95
CA LYS A 1204 7.29 21.18 -41.18
C LYS A 1204 7.50 22.15 -40.04
N GLY A 1205 8.30 23.19 -40.29
CA GLY A 1205 8.33 24.39 -39.46
C GLY A 1205 9.69 24.96 -39.08
N LYS A 1206 10.75 24.78 -39.88
CA LYS A 1206 12.04 25.48 -39.65
C LYS A 1206 12.73 26.05 -40.89
N ASN A 1207 12.00 26.29 -41.98
CA ASN A 1207 12.51 27.14 -43.08
C ASN A 1207 11.69 28.42 -43.13
N GLY A 1208 12.09 29.37 -42.28
CA GLY A 1208 11.67 30.76 -42.28
C GLY A 1208 12.89 31.62 -41.99
N ILE A 1209 13.94 31.45 -42.80
CA ILE A 1209 15.07 32.38 -42.88
C ILE A 1209 15.20 32.70 -44.37
N HIS A 1210 14.76 33.91 -44.72
CA HIS A 1210 15.02 34.52 -46.00
C HIS A 1210 16.53 34.75 -46.13
N THR A 1211 17.15 34.08 -47.09
CA THR A 1211 18.36 34.61 -47.74
C THR A 1211 18.10 34.70 -49.23
N HIS A 1212 18.10 35.94 -49.71
CA HIS A 1212 18.19 36.32 -51.11
C HIS A 1212 19.34 35.61 -51.82
N ASN A 1213 19.10 35.06 -53.01
CA ASN A 1213 19.82 35.38 -54.25
C ASN A 1213 19.51 34.38 -55.38
N GLY A 1214 19.32 34.93 -56.60
CA GLY A 1214 19.82 34.29 -57.83
C GLY A 1214 18.82 33.54 -58.72
N TRP A 1215 18.42 34.21 -59.80
CA TRP A 1215 18.20 33.72 -61.19
C TRP A 1215 18.78 32.32 -61.54
N SER A 1216 18.30 31.50 -62.48
CA SER A 1216 17.42 31.65 -63.65
C SER A 1216 16.94 30.29 -64.18
N LYS A 1217 15.73 30.26 -64.77
CA LYS A 1217 15.26 29.61 -66.01
C LYS A 1217 15.69 28.18 -66.42
N THR A 1218 14.66 27.47 -66.93
CA THR A 1218 14.66 26.45 -68.02
C THR A 1218 15.33 25.10 -67.69
N GLU A 1219 14.84 23.92 -68.07
CA GLU A 1219 14.00 23.54 -69.19
C GLU A 1219 13.36 22.14 -69.03
N LYS A 1220 12.17 22.00 -69.62
CA LYS A 1220 11.56 20.84 -70.30
C LYS A 1220 12.11 19.40 -70.13
N LYS A 1221 11.10 18.55 -69.90
CA LYS A 1221 10.70 17.35 -70.68
C LYS A 1221 11.39 15.99 -70.43
N ARG A 1222 10.46 15.07 -70.13
CA ARG A 1222 10.23 13.76 -70.76
C ARG A 1222 11.00 12.55 -70.20
N ARG A 1223 10.16 11.71 -69.56
CA ARG A 1223 10.19 10.25 -69.49
C ARG A 1223 10.76 9.58 -70.76
N PRO A 1224 11.31 8.39 -70.58
CA PRO A 1224 10.64 7.16 -71.06
C PRO A 1224 10.52 6.16 -69.89
N SER A 1225 9.38 5.54 -69.59
CA SER A 1225 8.66 4.47 -70.31
C SER A 1225 9.54 3.28 -70.71
N ARG A 1226 9.46 2.19 -69.92
CA ARG A 1226 9.33 0.78 -70.34
C ARG A 1226 9.37 -0.09 -69.07
N GLU A 1227 8.23 -0.65 -68.70
CA GLU A 1227 7.73 -1.98 -69.12
C GLU A 1227 8.49 -3.13 -68.47
N ASN A 1228 7.84 -3.67 -67.44
CA ASN A 1228 7.62 -5.09 -67.19
C ASN A 1228 8.32 -6.06 -68.15
N ARG A 1229 9.18 -6.91 -67.58
CA ARG A 1229 9.17 -8.34 -67.88
C ARG A 1229 9.38 -9.13 -66.59
N LYS A 1230 8.35 -9.93 -66.28
CA LYS A 1230 8.41 -11.07 -65.37
C LYS A 1230 9.34 -12.13 -65.97
N GLY A 1231 9.94 -12.91 -65.07
CA GLY A 1231 9.94 -14.37 -65.25
C GLY A 1231 11.32 -15.02 -65.38
N ASN A 1232 11.70 -15.62 -64.26
CA ASN A 1232 12.19 -17.00 -64.13
C ASN A 1232 13.70 -17.33 -64.18
N HIS A 1233 14.00 -18.18 -63.19
CA HIS A 1233 15.03 -19.19 -63.01
C HIS A 1233 16.41 -18.82 -62.43
N GLU A 1234 16.61 -19.42 -61.24
CA GLU A 1234 17.83 -20.06 -60.72
C GLU A 1234 19.05 -19.20 -60.41
N ASN A 1235 19.16 -18.74 -59.16
CA ASN A 1235 19.93 -19.38 -58.08
C ASN A 1235 19.77 -18.58 -56.78
#